data_AF-A0A511KCF7-F1
#
_entry.id   AF-A0A511KCF7-F1
#
_cell.length_a   1.000
_cell.length_b   1.000
_cell.length_c   1.000
_cell.angle_alpha   90.00
_cell.angle_beta   90.00
_cell.angle_gamma   90.00
#
_symmetry.space_group_name_H-M   'P 1'
#
loop_
_entity.id
_entity.type
_entity.pdbx_description
1 polymer ?
#
loop_
_entity_poly.entity_id
_entity_poly.type
_entity_poly.pdbx_seq_one_letter_code
_entity_poly.pdbx_strand_id
1 'polypeptide(L)'
;MSYASLAAHPCNLADFTLWGGLSPYPLSMEALFEGGLKNDAMPERFEVPIEVGGKKGKAPLPVKYLKIDCHVAANANYSISIWHLFFEGYLPPSLLSPSSLLPPASTLVSLYTTHRSRTTNHLILAHLRRLGPSSQGIQAFNVLYDSLDPTTRAAFESPLCRELHEKLVREGEWEEAERILDRGKEGGLFREWTPGGGKGKTVAKWERLFLPASAAEAKHSWPTGRGGHAMVRVGRKILLFGGWDGSRDLGDLWEWDLTAPDGGWRCLESGEAAEGKDKRPGPRSCHQMVVDESEGWVYLLGGRKDEDAAVGGEDATMADDVDDRPASPRGPAGADPVPSAPALRSGLSGSMSGAAAEDRWRSDFWRYKAVGPGRGKWELISEDTRGDGGPALLFDHAMVLHSPTSRLFVFGGKNQPFEPSSPADESTNSTTHPTKTRYSGLWCYDLRRKKWSFLLGDPQPPSESTTPSPINSDRLLSRAGHALLLDPSPRHPTLYVYSGQRNEQYLEDLWAIRLASLSSAGERGRSGKRDEGGVREEDDDETWWRQGTVLDFPLLSTPRSSLSPAAAAASRSLVDLSALPASPESSPSRLGAATAESSSPYPTILQICRLWPPPPTSSLQLASASALVPPPGFTQRLVLDPHTDSWTLLTGLIRSLPPTASYGGGMAYANEMRESCLAGVWRRVRVPDQTSREGKGWRWEKIEEGRGVGRTLVEEARGVTIPEGRFAAQVVHDPLRRETYIFGGHPDVHGSVDHRLSDMWRLKIIEPSPDEALRMAKFLVRKQRFYELCQTAPTVIALQYLQNDLSDVVDHSSPSESASFRRCMAALLSAPPLMNVDVSLDASVELPSRAEKDVLAAEAYRERHRLWEEVCTFFPSEERQPEEDLEDTSRLLRVWQMTGKRC
;
A
#
# COMPACT_ATOMS: atom_id res chain seq x y z
N MET A 1 -4.37 18.42 -46.13
CA MET A 1 -4.25 16.96 -46.33
C MET A 1 -4.91 16.28 -45.15
N SER A 2 -6.06 15.66 -45.37
CA SER A 2 -6.84 14.95 -44.37
C SER A 2 -6.08 13.72 -43.88
N TYR A 3 -5.94 13.56 -42.57
CA TYR A 3 -5.49 12.32 -41.95
C TYR A 3 -6.50 11.21 -42.28
N ALA A 4 -6.22 10.44 -43.34
CA ALA A 4 -6.85 9.16 -43.55
C ALA A 4 -6.51 8.25 -42.36
N SER A 5 -7.51 7.57 -41.82
CA SER A 5 -7.35 6.51 -40.83
C SER A 5 -6.30 5.51 -41.33
N LEU A 6 -5.10 5.54 -40.75
CA LEU A 6 -4.01 4.63 -41.07
C LEU A 6 -4.38 3.25 -40.52
N ALA A 7 -4.90 2.40 -41.42
CA ALA A 7 -5.58 1.17 -41.10
C ALA A 7 -4.61 0.08 -40.61
N ALA A 8 -5.02 -0.59 -39.54
CA ALA A 8 -4.55 -1.92 -39.17
C ALA A 8 -4.41 -2.82 -40.42
N HIS A 9 -3.29 -3.53 -40.55
CA HIS A 9 -3.02 -4.38 -41.72
C HIS A 9 -2.59 -5.78 -41.29
N PRO A 10 -3.13 -6.86 -41.88
CA PRO A 10 -2.87 -8.24 -41.43
C PRO A 10 -1.41 -8.67 -41.55
N CYS A 11 -0.62 -8.06 -42.45
CA CYS A 11 0.81 -8.31 -42.61
C CYS A 11 1.72 -7.54 -41.63
N ASN A 12 1.18 -6.67 -40.77
CA ASN A 12 2.00 -5.91 -39.83
C ASN A 12 2.72 -6.87 -38.89
N LEU A 13 4.00 -6.62 -38.60
CA LEU A 13 4.77 -7.40 -37.64
C LEU A 13 4.11 -7.27 -36.26
N ALA A 14 3.73 -8.37 -35.64
CA ALA A 14 3.11 -8.39 -34.32
C ALA A 14 4.13 -8.69 -33.23
N ASP A 15 4.95 -9.74 -33.39
CA ASP A 15 5.96 -10.15 -32.41
C ASP A 15 7.32 -10.38 -33.09
N PHE A 16 8.41 -9.92 -32.47
CA PHE A 16 9.77 -10.10 -32.97
C PHE A 16 10.84 -10.06 -31.89
N THR A 17 12.01 -10.58 -32.23
CA THR A 17 13.24 -10.43 -31.44
C THR A 17 14.31 -9.73 -32.27
N LEU A 18 14.92 -8.69 -31.71
CA LEU A 18 16.08 -8.00 -32.26
C LEU A 18 17.36 -8.54 -31.64
N TRP A 19 18.29 -8.99 -32.47
CA TRP A 19 19.60 -9.50 -32.09
C TRP A 19 20.71 -8.60 -32.62
N GLY A 20 21.82 -8.53 -31.88
CA GLY A 20 22.99 -7.77 -32.32
C GLY A 20 24.32 -8.36 -31.86
N GLY A 21 25.34 -8.23 -32.71
CA GLY A 21 26.69 -8.68 -32.36
C GLY A 21 27.75 -8.24 -33.36
N LEU A 22 28.99 -8.65 -33.11
CA LEU A 22 30.14 -8.37 -33.98
C LEU A 22 30.22 -9.30 -35.21
N SER A 23 29.42 -10.36 -35.21
CA SER A 23 29.44 -11.45 -36.19
C SER A 23 28.02 -11.72 -36.70
N PRO A 24 27.85 -12.09 -37.98
CA PRO A 24 26.54 -12.40 -38.54
C PRO A 24 25.97 -13.75 -38.07
N TYR A 25 26.74 -14.56 -37.33
CA TYR A 25 26.29 -15.85 -36.84
C TYR A 25 25.31 -15.70 -35.66
N PRO A 26 24.08 -16.24 -35.71
CA PRO A 26 23.06 -16.04 -34.68
C PRO A 26 23.53 -16.41 -33.26
N LEU A 27 24.29 -17.50 -33.12
CA LEU A 27 24.81 -17.97 -31.82
C LEU A 27 25.88 -17.06 -31.19
N SER A 28 26.34 -16.04 -31.93
CA SER A 28 27.31 -15.03 -31.46
C SER A 28 26.70 -13.65 -31.24
N MET A 29 25.38 -13.53 -31.38
CA MET A 29 24.62 -12.31 -31.15
C MET A 29 23.97 -12.31 -29.77
N GLU A 30 23.82 -11.13 -29.21
CA GLU A 30 23.06 -10.86 -27.97
C GLU A 30 21.63 -10.46 -28.33
N ALA A 31 20.66 -10.90 -27.53
CA ALA A 31 19.28 -10.44 -27.65
C ALA A 31 19.23 -8.98 -27.15
N LEU A 32 18.84 -8.06 -28.02
CA LEU A 32 18.79 -6.64 -27.72
C LEU A 32 17.40 -6.18 -27.28
N PHE A 33 16.36 -6.76 -27.87
CA PHE A 33 14.96 -6.44 -27.59
C PHE A 33 14.06 -7.61 -27.98
N GLU A 34 13.07 -7.89 -27.16
CA GLU A 34 11.99 -8.84 -27.46
C GLU A 34 10.66 -8.16 -27.13
N GLY A 35 9.74 -8.15 -28.08
CA GLY A 35 8.47 -7.47 -27.90
C GLY A 35 7.61 -7.49 -29.15
N GLY A 36 6.52 -6.74 -29.09
CA GLY A 36 5.55 -6.66 -30.16
C GLY A 36 5.18 -5.25 -30.57
N LEU A 37 4.61 -5.12 -31.78
CA LEU A 37 4.12 -3.85 -32.32
C LEU A 37 2.59 -3.83 -32.32
N LYS A 38 2.04 -2.62 -32.19
CA LYS A 38 0.61 -2.38 -32.37
C LYS A 38 0.25 -2.52 -33.84
N ASN A 39 -0.97 -3.02 -34.07
CA ASN A 39 -1.51 -3.13 -35.42
C ASN A 39 -2.08 -1.79 -35.90
N ASP A 40 -1.22 -0.78 -36.03
CA ASP A 40 -1.52 0.51 -36.62
C ASP A 40 -0.32 0.96 -37.48
N ALA A 41 -0.34 2.18 -38.02
CA ALA A 41 0.79 2.69 -38.83
C ALA A 41 1.64 3.73 -38.09
N MET A 42 1.50 3.84 -36.77
CA MET A 42 2.34 4.75 -35.99
C MET A 42 3.71 4.11 -35.78
N PRO A 43 4.82 4.81 -36.10
CA PRO A 43 6.15 4.27 -35.87
C PRO A 43 6.41 4.13 -34.37
N GLU A 44 6.87 2.95 -33.95
CA GLU A 44 7.26 2.67 -32.57
C GLU A 44 8.79 2.71 -32.43
N ARG A 45 9.25 3.24 -31.29
CA ARG A 45 10.68 3.39 -30.97
C ARG A 45 10.99 2.63 -29.69
N PHE A 46 12.07 1.86 -29.73
CA PHE A 46 12.56 1.06 -28.62
C PHE A 46 13.99 1.47 -28.27
N GLU A 47 14.30 1.54 -26.98
CA GLU A 47 15.68 1.70 -26.52
C GLU A 47 16.37 0.33 -26.52
N VAL A 48 17.62 0.33 -26.96
CA VAL A 48 18.44 -0.86 -27.18
C VAL A 48 19.62 -0.82 -26.19
N PRO A 49 20.00 -1.94 -25.55
CA PRO A 49 21.12 -1.96 -24.62
C PRO A 49 22.43 -1.62 -25.33
N ILE A 50 23.20 -0.71 -24.72
CA ILE A 50 24.55 -0.31 -25.17
C ILE A 50 25.67 -0.97 -24.36
N GLU A 51 25.30 -1.72 -23.32
CA GLU A 51 26.20 -2.45 -22.43
C GLU A 51 25.64 -3.86 -22.16
N VAL A 52 26.53 -4.83 -21.93
CA VAL A 52 26.20 -6.21 -21.53
C VAL A 52 26.89 -6.54 -20.22
N GLY A 53 26.25 -7.37 -19.41
CA GLY A 53 26.78 -7.86 -18.14
C GLY A 53 25.88 -7.51 -16.96
N GLY A 54 26.02 -8.27 -15.88
CA GLY A 54 25.28 -8.06 -14.63
C GLY A 54 25.94 -7.04 -13.70
N LYS A 55 25.50 -7.03 -12.44
CA LYS A 55 26.08 -6.17 -11.37
C LYS A 55 27.60 -6.34 -11.19
N LYS A 56 28.17 -7.50 -11.55
CA LYS A 56 29.63 -7.83 -11.49
C LYS A 56 30.51 -7.10 -12.51
N GLY A 57 29.92 -6.31 -13.40
CA GLY A 57 30.65 -5.46 -14.33
C GLY A 57 29.97 -5.40 -15.68
N LYS A 58 29.61 -4.18 -16.08
CA LYS A 58 29.10 -3.88 -17.41
C LYS A 58 30.27 -3.73 -18.38
N ALA A 59 30.11 -4.29 -19.57
CA ALA A 59 31.01 -4.10 -20.69
C ALA A 59 30.24 -3.44 -21.84
N PRO A 60 30.89 -2.61 -22.67
CA PRO A 60 30.23 -2.04 -23.84
C PRO A 60 29.76 -3.16 -24.78
N LEU A 61 28.61 -2.94 -25.44
CA LEU A 61 28.08 -3.83 -26.47
C LEU A 61 28.36 -3.27 -27.87
N PRO A 62 29.49 -3.61 -28.50
CA PRO A 62 29.72 -3.22 -29.88
C PRO A 62 28.88 -4.09 -30.82
N VAL A 63 28.02 -3.45 -31.59
CA VAL A 63 27.15 -4.09 -32.59
C VAL A 63 27.64 -3.74 -33.99
N LYS A 64 27.90 -4.76 -34.81
CA LYS A 64 28.23 -4.62 -36.24
C LYS A 64 27.15 -5.20 -37.14
N TYR A 65 26.49 -6.27 -36.69
CA TYR A 65 25.42 -6.96 -37.39
C TYR A 65 24.18 -6.96 -36.51
N LEU A 66 23.04 -6.70 -37.12
CA LEU A 66 21.72 -6.81 -36.52
C LEU A 66 20.92 -7.88 -37.25
N LYS A 67 20.11 -8.64 -36.52
CA LYS A 67 19.18 -9.62 -37.07
C LYS A 67 17.82 -9.42 -36.41
N ILE A 68 16.77 -9.39 -37.22
CA ILE A 68 15.38 -9.29 -36.73
C ILE A 68 14.73 -10.63 -37.02
N ASP A 69 14.46 -11.39 -35.96
CA ASP A 69 13.67 -12.61 -36.04
C ASP A 69 12.20 -12.23 -35.90
N CYS A 70 11.49 -12.29 -37.02
CA CYS A 70 10.08 -11.96 -37.10
C CYS A 70 9.26 -13.21 -36.78
N HIS A 71 8.54 -13.23 -35.66
CA HIS A 71 7.85 -14.43 -35.19
C HIS A 71 6.43 -14.54 -35.74
N VAL A 72 5.67 -13.45 -35.65
CA VAL A 72 4.22 -13.45 -35.93
C VAL A 72 3.80 -12.16 -36.64
N ALA A 73 2.93 -12.27 -37.63
CA ALA A 73 2.20 -11.14 -38.21
C ALA A 73 0.89 -10.90 -37.43
N ALA A 74 0.32 -9.70 -37.51
CA ALA A 74 -0.96 -9.36 -36.87
C ALA A 74 -2.11 -10.32 -37.21
N ASN A 75 -2.01 -11.00 -38.36
CA ASN A 75 -2.80 -12.17 -38.67
C ASN A 75 -1.88 -13.33 -39.14
N ALA A 76 -1.91 -14.45 -38.43
CA ALA A 76 -1.05 -15.61 -38.67
C ALA A 76 -1.19 -16.24 -40.07
N ASN A 77 -2.25 -15.92 -40.82
CA ASN A 77 -2.48 -16.42 -42.18
C ASN A 77 -1.74 -15.59 -43.26
N TYR A 78 -1.03 -14.52 -42.89
CA TYR A 78 -0.39 -13.60 -43.83
C TYR A 78 1.13 -13.49 -43.59
N SER A 79 1.86 -13.18 -44.66
CA SER A 79 3.30 -12.91 -44.59
C SER A 79 3.59 -11.56 -43.90
N ILE A 80 4.74 -11.47 -43.24
CA ILE A 80 5.22 -10.27 -42.54
C ILE A 80 5.77 -9.24 -43.53
N SER A 81 5.49 -7.97 -43.29
CA SER A 81 6.07 -6.84 -44.04
C SER A 81 6.63 -5.79 -43.09
N ILE A 82 7.86 -5.34 -43.37
CA ILE A 82 8.53 -4.23 -42.66
C ILE A 82 8.89 -3.18 -43.70
N TRP A 83 8.31 -1.98 -43.56
CA TRP A 83 8.47 -0.93 -44.57
C TRP A 83 9.67 -0.03 -44.31
N HIS A 84 9.96 0.28 -43.05
CA HIS A 84 11.02 1.21 -42.67
C HIS A 84 11.63 0.82 -41.32
N LEU A 85 12.96 0.86 -41.24
CA LEU A 85 13.74 0.68 -40.03
C LEU A 85 14.70 1.85 -39.89
N PHE A 86 14.80 2.40 -38.69
CA PHE A 86 15.66 3.54 -38.39
C PHE A 86 16.42 3.32 -37.09
N PHE A 87 17.70 3.70 -37.09
CA PHE A 87 18.57 3.61 -35.92
C PHE A 87 19.05 5.00 -35.53
N GLU A 88 18.86 5.35 -34.27
CA GLU A 88 19.34 6.60 -33.70
C GLU A 88 20.48 6.32 -32.72
N GLY A 89 21.64 6.93 -32.95
CA GLY A 89 22.79 6.79 -32.05
C GLY A 89 22.61 7.59 -30.76
N TYR A 90 23.11 7.07 -29.64
CA TYR A 90 23.11 7.75 -28.35
C TYR A 90 24.45 8.47 -28.10
N LEU A 91 24.40 9.77 -27.81
CA LEU A 91 25.51 10.58 -27.27
C LEU A 91 25.09 11.08 -25.88
N PRO A 92 25.65 10.55 -24.78
CA PRO A 92 25.24 10.94 -23.42
C PRO A 92 25.48 12.44 -23.16
N PRO A 93 24.51 13.19 -22.60
CA PRO A 93 24.67 14.62 -22.28
C PRO A 93 25.74 14.94 -21.22
N SER A 94 26.18 13.96 -20.43
CA SER A 94 27.12 14.11 -19.32
C SER A 94 28.61 14.02 -19.70
N LEU A 95 28.95 13.86 -20.99
CA LEU A 95 30.34 13.70 -21.46
C LEU A 95 31.00 15.01 -21.97
N LEU A 96 30.52 16.19 -21.56
CA LEU A 96 31.12 17.49 -21.92
C LEU A 96 32.38 17.87 -21.10
N SER A 97 33.06 16.91 -20.46
CA SER A 97 34.41 17.11 -19.93
C SER A 97 35.46 16.79 -21.02
N PRO A 98 36.55 17.56 -21.19
CA PRO A 98 37.54 17.38 -22.27
C PRO A 98 38.28 16.04 -22.28
N SER A 99 38.02 15.15 -21.32
CA SER A 99 38.61 13.81 -21.20
C SER A 99 37.71 12.67 -21.71
N SER A 100 36.53 12.98 -22.25
CA SER A 100 35.45 12.02 -22.50
C SER A 100 35.21 11.68 -23.98
N LEU A 101 36.28 11.48 -24.76
CA LEU A 101 36.14 10.84 -26.08
C LEU A 101 35.77 9.36 -25.88
N LEU A 102 34.72 8.89 -26.55
CA LEU A 102 34.42 7.45 -26.64
C LEU A 102 35.73 6.73 -27.02
N PRO A 103 36.15 5.70 -26.27
CA PRO A 103 37.39 5.01 -26.55
C PRO A 103 37.35 4.43 -27.97
N PRO A 104 38.50 4.27 -28.64
CA PRO A 104 38.55 3.74 -30.00
C PRO A 104 37.76 2.43 -30.13
N ALA A 105 37.15 2.19 -31.30
CA ALA A 105 36.36 0.98 -31.53
C ALA A 105 37.12 -0.32 -31.19
N SER A 106 38.45 -0.34 -31.40
CA SER A 106 39.32 -1.45 -31.00
C SER A 106 39.34 -1.70 -29.48
N THR A 107 39.25 -0.65 -28.67
CA THR A 107 39.20 -0.74 -27.21
C THR A 107 37.84 -1.27 -26.75
N LEU A 108 36.74 -0.79 -27.34
CA LEU A 108 35.39 -1.30 -27.05
C LEU A 108 35.25 -2.79 -27.39
N VAL A 109 35.75 -3.20 -28.56
CA VAL A 109 35.79 -4.61 -28.97
C VAL A 109 36.65 -5.43 -28.00
N SER A 110 37.82 -4.94 -27.61
CA SER A 110 38.70 -5.64 -26.65
C SER A 110 38.02 -5.86 -25.29
N LEU A 111 37.37 -4.83 -24.75
CA LEU A 111 36.63 -4.91 -23.48
C LEU A 111 35.47 -5.92 -23.58
N TYR A 112 34.71 -5.89 -24.67
CA TYR A 112 33.63 -6.84 -24.92
C TYR A 112 34.14 -8.28 -25.07
N THR A 113 35.21 -8.52 -25.83
CA THR A 113 35.80 -9.86 -25.99
C THR A 113 36.36 -10.39 -24.66
N THR A 114 36.98 -9.52 -23.86
CA THR A 114 37.46 -9.88 -22.51
C THR A 114 36.31 -10.26 -21.60
N HIS A 115 35.22 -9.48 -21.60
CA HIS A 115 34.00 -9.79 -20.86
C HIS A 115 33.42 -11.15 -21.27
N ARG A 116 33.25 -11.41 -22.57
CA ARG A 116 32.75 -12.71 -23.06
C ARG A 116 33.64 -13.86 -22.63
N SER A 117 34.96 -13.74 -22.79
CA SER A 117 35.93 -14.78 -22.41
C SER A 117 35.81 -15.13 -20.93
N ARG A 118 35.72 -14.10 -20.07
CA ARG A 118 35.52 -14.26 -18.63
C ARG A 118 34.22 -14.98 -18.31
N THR A 119 33.10 -14.56 -18.90
CA THR A 119 31.78 -15.19 -18.69
C THR A 119 31.77 -16.65 -19.14
N THR A 120 32.37 -16.96 -20.31
CA THR A 120 32.50 -18.34 -20.78
C THR A 120 33.30 -19.20 -19.81
N ASN A 121 34.44 -18.71 -19.32
CA ASN A 121 35.25 -19.44 -18.33
C ASN A 121 34.46 -19.71 -17.05
N HIS A 122 33.69 -18.73 -16.57
CA HIS A 122 32.86 -18.91 -15.37
C HIS A 122 31.74 -19.94 -15.58
N LEU A 123 31.09 -19.96 -16.75
CA LEU A 123 30.06 -20.97 -17.06
C LEU A 123 30.65 -22.38 -17.16
N ILE A 124 31.82 -22.53 -17.81
CA ILE A 124 32.53 -23.82 -17.87
C ILE A 124 32.88 -24.30 -16.47
N LEU A 125 33.42 -23.41 -15.62
CA LEU A 125 33.73 -23.74 -14.22
C LEU A 125 32.48 -24.18 -13.44
N ALA A 126 31.37 -23.46 -13.57
CA ALA A 126 30.11 -23.84 -12.91
C ALA A 126 29.64 -25.24 -13.37
N HIS A 127 29.70 -25.53 -14.68
CA HIS A 127 29.35 -26.84 -15.24
C HIS A 127 30.26 -27.97 -14.71
N LEU A 128 31.58 -27.76 -14.72
CA LEU A 128 32.55 -28.76 -14.23
C LEU A 128 32.36 -29.06 -12.75
N ARG A 129 32.00 -28.05 -11.95
CA ARG A 129 31.70 -28.24 -10.52
C ARG A 129 30.40 -29.03 -10.31
N ARG A 130 29.36 -28.80 -11.11
CA ARG A 130 28.09 -29.56 -11.07
C ARG A 130 28.26 -31.02 -11.47
N LEU A 131 29.10 -31.29 -12.47
CA LEU A 131 29.44 -32.65 -12.91
C LEU A 131 30.01 -33.53 -11.78
N GLY A 132 30.65 -32.90 -10.79
CA GLY A 132 31.09 -33.57 -9.57
C GLY A 132 32.22 -34.59 -9.78
N PRO A 133 32.42 -35.51 -8.82
CA PRO A 133 33.53 -36.45 -8.84
C PRO A 133 33.35 -37.61 -9.85
N SER A 134 32.12 -37.98 -10.21
CA SER A 134 31.83 -39.14 -11.08
C SER A 134 32.45 -39.06 -12.49
N SER A 135 32.67 -37.85 -12.99
CA SER A 135 33.17 -37.58 -14.35
C SER A 135 34.50 -36.82 -14.33
N GLN A 136 35.25 -36.86 -13.22
CA GLN A 136 36.47 -36.06 -13.00
C GLN A 136 36.23 -34.54 -13.09
N GLY A 137 34.97 -34.07 -13.06
CA GLY A 137 34.60 -32.66 -13.19
C GLY A 137 35.31 -31.77 -12.16
N ILE A 138 35.44 -32.24 -10.91
CA ILE A 138 36.13 -31.50 -9.85
C ILE A 138 37.64 -31.37 -10.08
N GLN A 139 38.28 -32.40 -10.65
CA GLN A 139 39.71 -32.32 -10.98
C GLN A 139 39.93 -31.30 -12.11
N ALA A 140 39.10 -31.36 -13.15
CA ALA A 140 39.12 -30.39 -14.25
C ALA A 140 38.82 -28.96 -13.76
N PHE A 141 37.85 -28.80 -12.84
CA PHE A 141 37.54 -27.53 -12.21
C PHE A 141 38.77 -26.93 -11.54
N ASN A 142 39.44 -27.69 -10.66
CA ASN A 142 40.60 -27.19 -9.91
C ASN A 142 41.73 -26.76 -10.85
N VAL A 143 42.08 -27.59 -11.83
CA VAL A 143 43.14 -27.28 -12.80
C VAL A 143 42.82 -26.00 -13.58
N LEU A 144 41.58 -25.86 -14.08
CA LEU A 144 41.18 -24.68 -14.82
C LEU A 144 41.13 -23.44 -13.90
N TYR A 145 40.56 -23.57 -12.71
CA TYR A 145 40.44 -22.47 -11.75
C TYR A 145 41.80 -21.90 -11.34
N ASP A 146 42.78 -22.77 -11.11
CA ASP A 146 44.15 -22.40 -10.74
C ASP A 146 44.94 -21.82 -11.92
N SER A 147 44.51 -22.09 -13.16
CA SER A 147 45.14 -21.53 -14.38
C SER A 147 44.63 -20.11 -14.73
N LEU A 148 43.50 -19.68 -14.17
CA LEU A 148 42.91 -18.36 -14.44
C LEU A 148 43.72 -17.22 -13.81
N ASP A 149 43.67 -16.04 -14.42
CA ASP A 149 44.26 -14.83 -13.84
C ASP A 149 43.52 -14.39 -12.55
N PRO A 150 44.19 -13.67 -11.62
CA PRO A 150 43.60 -13.30 -10.32
C PRO A 150 42.28 -12.51 -10.43
N THR A 151 42.14 -11.67 -11.45
CA THR A 151 40.95 -10.83 -11.64
C THR A 151 39.75 -11.67 -12.07
N THR A 152 39.94 -12.56 -13.05
CA THR A 152 38.92 -13.51 -13.49
C THR A 152 38.55 -14.49 -12.36
N ARG A 153 39.55 -14.93 -11.58
CA ARG A 153 39.35 -15.83 -10.44
C ARG A 153 38.53 -15.20 -9.32
N ALA A 154 38.85 -13.97 -8.94
CA ALA A 154 38.14 -13.23 -7.90
C ALA A 154 36.70 -12.88 -8.29
N ALA A 155 36.44 -12.68 -9.59
CA ALA A 155 35.10 -12.37 -10.09
C ALA A 155 34.15 -13.59 -10.15
N PHE A 156 34.66 -14.82 -10.02
CA PHE A 156 33.85 -16.04 -10.14
C PHE A 156 32.86 -16.17 -8.98
N GLU A 157 33.32 -16.08 -7.74
CA GLU A 157 32.51 -16.19 -6.51
C GLU A 157 33.26 -15.60 -5.32
N SER A 158 32.53 -15.28 -4.25
CA SER A 158 33.11 -14.79 -3.00
C SER A 158 33.92 -15.89 -2.28
N PRO A 159 34.93 -15.52 -1.47
CA PRO A 159 35.67 -16.47 -0.64
C PRO A 159 34.76 -17.29 0.28
N LEU A 160 33.71 -16.68 0.83
CA LEU A 160 32.74 -17.35 1.72
C LEU A 160 31.91 -18.39 0.96
N CYS A 161 31.45 -18.10 -0.25
CA CYS A 161 30.72 -19.06 -1.08
C CYS A 161 31.58 -20.29 -1.41
N ARG A 162 32.87 -20.08 -1.66
CA ARG A 162 33.84 -21.16 -1.90
C ARG A 162 34.07 -22.01 -0.65
N GLU A 163 34.33 -21.36 0.48
CA GLU A 163 34.53 -22.04 1.77
C GLU A 163 33.29 -22.87 2.14
N LEU A 164 32.09 -22.30 1.93
CA LEU A 164 30.83 -23.00 2.12
C LEU A 164 30.72 -24.23 1.21
N HIS A 165 31.07 -24.12 -0.08
CA HIS A 165 31.07 -25.27 -0.98
C HIS A 165 32.05 -26.36 -0.52
N GLU A 166 33.25 -25.98 -0.10
CA GLU A 166 34.26 -26.92 0.39
C GLU A 166 33.77 -27.68 1.62
N LYS A 167 33.31 -26.96 2.66
CA LYS A 167 32.85 -27.58 3.91
C LYS A 167 31.54 -28.33 3.76
N LEU A 168 30.53 -27.73 3.12
CA LEU A 168 29.21 -28.35 2.97
C LEU A 168 29.21 -29.50 1.95
N VAL A 169 29.76 -29.27 0.76
CA VAL A 169 29.59 -30.20 -0.37
C VAL A 169 30.69 -31.25 -0.38
N ARG A 170 31.97 -30.85 -0.25
CA ARG A 170 33.11 -31.78 -0.38
C ARG A 170 33.36 -32.57 0.90
N GLU A 171 33.30 -31.91 2.06
CA GLU A 171 33.64 -32.54 3.34
C GLU A 171 32.40 -33.06 4.09
N GLY A 172 31.23 -32.41 3.95
CA GLY A 172 30.04 -32.74 4.72
C GLY A 172 30.08 -32.22 6.16
N GLU A 173 30.83 -31.15 6.40
CA GLU A 173 31.01 -30.50 7.71
C GLU A 173 29.86 -29.51 7.97
N TRP A 174 28.74 -30.03 8.46
CA TRP A 174 27.49 -29.28 8.65
C TRP A 174 27.60 -28.11 9.64
N GLU A 175 28.31 -28.31 10.74
CA GLU A 175 28.45 -27.30 11.79
C GLU A 175 29.32 -26.14 11.33
N GLU A 176 30.40 -26.42 10.59
CA GLU A 176 31.23 -25.38 10.01
C GLU A 176 30.50 -24.64 8.88
N ALA A 177 29.68 -25.35 8.09
CA ALA A 177 28.82 -24.71 7.11
C ALA A 177 27.87 -23.68 7.75
N GLU A 178 27.24 -24.00 8.90
CA GLU A 178 26.43 -23.03 9.64
C GLU A 178 27.25 -21.86 10.18
N ARG A 179 28.47 -22.09 10.68
CA ARG A 179 29.38 -21.00 11.11
C ARG A 179 29.75 -20.06 9.97
N ILE A 180 29.95 -20.59 8.76
CA ILE A 180 30.22 -19.78 7.57
C ILE A 180 29.00 -18.93 7.21
N LEU A 181 27.78 -19.45 7.36
CA LEU A 181 26.55 -18.66 7.16
C LEU A 181 26.41 -17.54 8.19
N ASP A 182 26.74 -17.81 9.46
CA ASP A 182 26.76 -16.79 10.53
C ASP A 182 27.76 -15.67 10.21
N ARG A 183 29.01 -16.02 9.86
CA ARG A 183 30.02 -15.08 9.37
C ARG A 183 29.56 -14.33 8.12
N GLY A 184 28.84 -15.02 7.23
CA GLY A 184 28.27 -14.43 6.02
C GLY A 184 27.24 -13.34 6.34
N LYS A 185 26.37 -13.56 7.33
CA LYS A 185 25.44 -12.52 7.80
C LYS A 185 26.19 -11.30 8.35
N GLU A 186 27.17 -11.51 9.20
CA GLU A 186 28.02 -10.42 9.73
C GLU A 186 28.75 -9.66 8.62
N GLY A 187 29.18 -10.37 7.57
CA GLY A 187 29.80 -9.81 6.37
C GLY A 187 28.84 -9.22 5.32
N GLY A 188 27.53 -9.18 5.59
CA GLY A 188 26.54 -8.59 4.67
C GLY A 188 26.17 -9.46 3.47
N LEU A 189 26.35 -10.79 3.55
CA LEU A 189 26.01 -11.75 2.50
C LEU A 189 24.48 -11.86 2.28
N PHE A 190 23.67 -11.48 3.27
CA PHE A 190 22.20 -11.46 3.19
C PHE A 190 21.63 -10.03 3.03
N ARG A 191 22.44 -9.06 2.59
CA ARG A 191 22.05 -7.63 2.49
C ARG A 191 20.85 -7.35 1.58
N GLU A 192 20.56 -8.22 0.61
CA GLU A 192 19.39 -8.08 -0.26
C GLU A 192 18.07 -8.47 0.45
N TRP A 193 18.13 -9.13 1.61
CA TRP A 193 16.99 -9.50 2.45
C TRP A 193 16.64 -8.39 3.45
N THR A 194 16.46 -7.19 2.92
CA THR A 194 16.01 -6.02 3.68
C THR A 194 14.91 -5.32 2.88
N PRO A 195 14.09 -4.44 3.49
CA PRO A 195 13.14 -3.63 2.73
C PRO A 195 13.83 -2.91 1.57
N GLY A 196 13.36 -3.14 0.34
CA GLY A 196 13.95 -2.58 -0.88
C GLY A 196 15.19 -3.30 -1.43
N GLY A 197 15.72 -4.32 -0.76
CA GLY A 197 16.93 -5.05 -1.16
C GLY A 197 16.75 -6.02 -2.34
N GLY A 198 15.52 -6.21 -2.82
CA GLY A 198 15.20 -7.06 -3.97
C GLY A 198 14.95 -8.54 -3.64
N LYS A 199 15.21 -8.98 -2.41
CA LYS A 199 14.89 -10.35 -1.93
C LYS A 199 14.02 -10.35 -0.68
N GLY A 200 13.34 -11.48 -0.50
CA GLY A 200 12.29 -11.63 0.50
C GLY A 200 11.03 -10.87 0.13
N LYS A 201 9.96 -11.11 0.87
CA LYS A 201 8.68 -10.42 0.67
C LYS A 201 8.21 -9.86 2.00
N THR A 202 7.70 -8.64 1.97
CA THR A 202 6.96 -8.08 3.10
C THR A 202 5.61 -8.80 3.19
N VAL A 203 5.26 -9.27 4.39
CA VAL A 203 4.07 -10.09 4.63
C VAL A 203 3.17 -9.43 5.68
N ALA A 204 1.86 -9.43 5.43
CA ALA A 204 0.83 -9.00 6.37
C ALA A 204 0.36 -10.20 7.19
N LYS A 205 0.75 -10.28 8.47
CA LYS A 205 0.33 -11.35 9.37
C LYS A 205 -0.91 -10.91 10.15
N TRP A 206 -2.01 -11.63 9.94
CA TRP A 206 -3.27 -11.43 10.64
C TRP A 206 -3.44 -12.42 11.79
N GLU A 207 -4.03 -11.92 12.87
CA GLU A 207 -4.41 -12.72 14.03
C GLU A 207 -5.78 -12.27 14.53
N ARG A 208 -6.68 -13.23 14.70
CA ARG A 208 -8.00 -12.98 15.30
C ARG A 208 -7.86 -12.94 16.81
N LEU A 209 -8.33 -11.87 17.44
CA LEU A 209 -8.36 -11.77 18.89
C LEU A 209 -9.63 -12.47 19.41
N PHE A 210 -9.49 -13.19 20.53
CA PHE A 210 -10.47 -14.18 20.98
C PHE A 210 -11.83 -13.57 21.32
N LEU A 211 -12.91 -14.22 20.85
CA LEU A 211 -14.29 -13.97 21.28
C LEU A 211 -14.60 -14.79 22.54
N PRO A 212 -15.54 -14.36 23.40
CA PRO A 212 -15.99 -15.15 24.54
C PRO A 212 -16.54 -16.52 24.10
N ALA A 213 -16.31 -17.56 24.92
CA ALA A 213 -16.57 -18.95 24.55
C ALA A 213 -18.06 -19.26 24.34
N SER A 214 -18.97 -18.43 24.87
CA SER A 214 -20.42 -18.55 24.68
C SER A 214 -21.12 -17.23 24.33
N ALA A 215 -22.24 -17.32 23.61
CA ALA A 215 -23.10 -16.17 23.30
C ALA A 215 -23.68 -15.48 24.55
N ALA A 216 -23.80 -16.22 25.66
CA ALA A 216 -24.27 -15.68 26.94
C ALA A 216 -23.20 -14.82 27.63
N GLU A 217 -21.92 -15.23 27.54
CA GLU A 217 -20.78 -14.42 28.02
C GLU A 217 -20.57 -13.18 27.14
N ALA A 218 -20.72 -13.32 25.82
CA ALA A 218 -20.54 -12.24 24.85
C ALA A 218 -21.49 -11.05 25.04
N LYS A 219 -22.71 -11.26 25.57
CA LYS A 219 -23.71 -10.20 25.70
C LYS A 219 -23.30 -9.06 26.65
N HIS A 220 -22.34 -9.30 27.55
CA HIS A 220 -21.84 -8.30 28.50
C HIS A 220 -20.32 -8.09 28.48
N SER A 221 -19.53 -9.00 27.90
CA SER A 221 -18.07 -8.91 27.84
C SER A 221 -17.50 -8.59 26.46
N TRP A 222 -18.36 -8.33 25.46
CA TRP A 222 -17.93 -8.09 24.08
C TRP A 222 -18.85 -7.10 23.34
N PRO A 223 -18.33 -6.16 22.55
CA PRO A 223 -19.16 -5.25 21.78
C PRO A 223 -19.90 -6.00 20.67
N THR A 224 -21.20 -5.70 20.52
CA THR A 224 -22.03 -6.27 19.46
C THR A 224 -21.51 -5.91 18.05
N GLY A 225 -21.96 -6.66 17.05
CA GLY A 225 -21.59 -6.38 15.67
C GLY A 225 -22.07 -4.99 15.26
N ARG A 226 -21.19 -4.19 14.63
CA ARG A 226 -21.50 -2.78 14.32
C ARG A 226 -20.71 -2.19 13.16
N GLY A 227 -21.32 -1.26 12.44
CA GLY A 227 -20.68 -0.42 11.42
C GLY A 227 -20.81 1.08 11.75
N GLY A 228 -19.94 1.92 11.19
CA GLY A 228 -20.00 3.37 11.39
C GLY A 228 -19.71 3.83 12.83
N HIS A 229 -19.08 2.97 13.63
CA HIS A 229 -18.60 3.30 14.98
C HIS A 229 -17.27 4.04 14.91
N ALA A 230 -16.88 4.69 16.00
CA ALA A 230 -15.57 5.32 16.13
C ALA A 230 -14.71 4.57 17.15
N MET A 231 -13.41 4.53 16.89
CA MET A 231 -12.42 3.81 17.68
C MET A 231 -11.12 4.60 17.66
N VAL A 232 -10.50 4.76 18.83
CA VAL A 232 -9.28 5.54 19.00
C VAL A 232 -8.33 4.89 20.01
N ARG A 233 -7.03 5.06 19.81
CA ARG A 233 -6.01 4.69 20.79
C ARG A 233 -5.82 5.81 21.80
N VAL A 234 -5.85 5.50 23.09
CA VAL A 234 -5.44 6.40 24.16
C VAL A 234 -4.40 5.71 25.04
N GLY A 235 -3.12 6.12 24.91
CA GLY A 235 -2.02 5.47 25.60
C GLY A 235 -1.94 3.98 25.25
N ARG A 236 -2.09 3.09 26.24
CA ARG A 236 -2.06 1.62 26.03
C ARG A 236 -3.46 1.00 25.91
N LYS A 237 -4.44 1.77 25.48
CA LYS A 237 -5.84 1.34 25.42
C LYS A 237 -6.47 1.72 24.09
N ILE A 238 -7.49 0.99 23.68
CA ILE A 238 -8.37 1.34 22.58
C ILE A 238 -9.76 1.63 23.15
N LEU A 239 -10.36 2.75 22.79
CA LEU A 239 -11.75 3.07 23.10
C LEU A 239 -12.59 2.89 21.86
N LEU A 240 -13.81 2.37 22.02
CA LEU A 240 -14.81 2.23 20.97
C LEU A 240 -16.12 2.86 21.45
N PHE A 241 -16.78 3.65 20.61
CA PHE A 241 -18.08 4.25 20.91
C PHE A 241 -19.06 4.14 19.75
N GLY A 242 -20.31 3.82 20.08
CA GLY A 242 -21.46 3.87 19.20
C GLY A 242 -21.39 2.96 17.97
N GLY A 243 -21.97 3.42 16.86
CA GLY A 243 -22.17 2.66 15.63
C GLY A 243 -23.61 2.17 15.46
N TRP A 244 -23.84 1.39 14.41
CA TRP A 244 -25.14 0.82 14.07
C TRP A 244 -25.05 -0.71 13.98
N ASP A 245 -25.93 -1.43 14.68
CA ASP A 245 -25.85 -2.89 14.84
C ASP A 245 -26.57 -3.73 13.76
N GLY A 246 -27.31 -3.09 12.85
CA GLY A 246 -28.28 -3.80 12.01
C GLY A 246 -29.70 -3.27 12.18
N SER A 247 -29.97 -2.61 13.30
CA SER A 247 -31.34 -2.20 13.65
C SER A 247 -31.39 -0.84 14.32
N ARG A 248 -30.42 -0.49 15.16
CA ARG A 248 -30.40 0.77 15.90
C ARG A 248 -29.01 1.36 16.03
N ASP A 249 -28.98 2.67 16.25
CA ASP A 249 -27.77 3.34 16.72
C ASP A 249 -27.45 2.94 18.16
N LEU A 250 -26.16 2.83 18.45
CA LEU A 250 -25.60 2.44 19.73
C LEU A 250 -24.96 3.65 20.42
N GLY A 251 -25.01 3.66 21.75
CA GLY A 251 -24.42 4.71 22.60
C GLY A 251 -23.55 4.12 23.72
N ASP A 252 -23.07 2.91 23.53
CA ASP A 252 -22.19 2.19 24.44
C ASP A 252 -20.72 2.61 24.25
N LEU A 253 -19.96 2.62 25.35
CA LEU A 253 -18.53 2.93 25.39
C LEU A 253 -17.76 1.70 25.88
N TRP A 254 -16.78 1.27 25.10
CA TRP A 254 -15.94 0.11 25.38
C TRP A 254 -14.47 0.47 25.46
N GLU A 255 -13.72 -0.26 26.28
CA GLU A 255 -12.27 -0.14 26.43
C GLU A 255 -11.60 -1.51 26.21
N TRP A 256 -10.56 -1.54 25.41
CA TRP A 256 -9.66 -2.69 25.24
C TRP A 256 -8.27 -2.33 25.77
N ASP A 257 -7.70 -3.19 26.60
CA ASP A 257 -6.35 -3.02 27.14
C ASP A 257 -5.31 -3.70 26.23
N LEU A 258 -4.37 -2.91 25.70
CA LEU A 258 -3.30 -3.42 24.83
C LEU A 258 -2.18 -4.12 25.61
N THR A 259 -2.15 -4.02 26.94
CA THR A 259 -1.13 -4.69 27.77
C THR A 259 -1.50 -6.12 28.15
N ALA A 260 -2.79 -6.46 28.11
CA ALA A 260 -3.27 -7.79 28.44
C ALA A 260 -2.84 -8.79 27.34
N PRO A 261 -2.20 -9.93 27.68
CA PRO A 261 -1.76 -10.94 26.70
C PRO A 261 -2.91 -11.51 25.87
N ASP A 262 -4.03 -11.83 26.54
CA ASP A 262 -5.22 -12.44 25.93
C ASP A 262 -6.26 -11.40 25.49
N GLY A 263 -6.04 -10.12 25.86
CA GLY A 263 -6.96 -9.04 25.57
C GLY A 263 -8.34 -9.20 26.21
N GLY A 264 -9.21 -8.22 26.01
CA GLY A 264 -10.59 -8.27 26.49
C GLY A 264 -11.26 -6.92 26.42
N TRP A 265 -12.45 -6.88 25.84
CA TRP A 265 -13.28 -5.70 25.87
C TRP A 265 -13.93 -5.54 27.25
N ARG A 266 -13.87 -4.34 27.79
CA ARG A 266 -14.60 -3.95 29.00
C ARG A 266 -15.62 -2.88 28.64
N CYS A 267 -16.89 -3.17 28.89
CA CYS A 267 -17.95 -2.17 28.79
C CYS A 267 -17.74 -1.13 29.89
N LEU A 268 -17.54 0.13 29.52
CA LEU A 268 -17.51 1.25 30.45
C LEU A 268 -18.93 1.81 30.64
N GLU A 269 -19.70 1.88 29.56
CA GLU A 269 -21.09 2.33 29.56
C GLU A 269 -21.92 1.52 28.57
N SER A 270 -23.10 1.05 28.97
CA SER A 270 -23.99 0.23 28.12
C SER A 270 -24.85 1.05 27.15
N GLY A 271 -24.90 2.38 27.31
CA GLY A 271 -25.76 3.27 26.53
C GLY A 271 -27.24 3.29 26.96
N GLU A 272 -27.67 2.40 27.86
CA GLU A 272 -29.04 2.39 28.42
C GLU A 272 -29.23 3.57 29.38
N ALA A 273 -30.32 4.33 29.24
CA ALA A 273 -30.59 5.52 30.05
C ALA A 273 -30.50 5.19 31.54
N ALA A 274 -29.44 5.67 32.21
CA ALA A 274 -29.37 5.62 33.65
C ALA A 274 -30.45 6.57 34.19
N GLU A 275 -31.25 6.10 35.16
CA GLU A 275 -32.16 6.95 35.92
C GLU A 275 -31.33 7.97 36.73
N GLY A 276 -30.93 9.08 36.11
CA GLY A 276 -30.04 10.07 36.72
C GLY A 276 -29.46 11.10 35.74
N LYS A 277 -29.06 12.26 36.30
CA LYS A 277 -28.61 13.51 35.64
C LYS A 277 -27.26 13.44 34.89
N ASP A 278 -26.82 12.28 34.42
CA ASP A 278 -25.53 12.19 33.73
C ASP A 278 -25.70 12.55 32.23
N LYS A 279 -25.41 13.82 31.91
CA LYS A 279 -25.32 14.33 30.53
C LYS A 279 -24.19 13.60 29.80
N ARG A 280 -24.53 12.77 28.82
CA ARG A 280 -23.61 12.05 27.94
C ARG A 280 -24.10 12.07 26.49
N PRO A 281 -23.26 11.75 25.49
CA PRO A 281 -23.69 11.69 24.10
C PRO A 281 -24.75 10.63 23.89
N GLY A 282 -25.79 10.95 23.12
CA GLY A 282 -26.79 9.98 22.69
C GLY A 282 -26.24 8.95 21.67
N PRO A 283 -26.96 7.84 21.45
CA PRO A 283 -26.64 6.84 20.43
C PRO A 283 -26.46 7.45 19.05
N ARG A 284 -25.46 6.98 18.28
CA ARG A 284 -25.14 7.51 16.94
C ARG A 284 -24.21 6.61 16.13
N SER A 285 -24.28 6.75 14.81
CA SER A 285 -23.36 6.14 13.83
C SER A 285 -22.81 7.19 12.85
N CYS A 286 -21.75 6.84 12.11
CA CYS A 286 -21.05 7.70 11.14
C CYS A 286 -20.48 9.01 11.73
N HIS A 287 -20.25 9.01 13.05
CA HIS A 287 -19.57 10.06 13.80
C HIS A 287 -18.06 9.80 13.83
N GLN A 288 -17.26 10.75 14.33
CA GLN A 288 -15.81 10.58 14.48
C GLN A 288 -15.35 10.89 15.90
N MET A 289 -14.21 10.29 16.27
CA MET A 289 -13.51 10.53 17.52
C MET A 289 -12.04 10.84 17.27
N VAL A 290 -11.48 11.78 18.03
CA VAL A 290 -10.03 12.11 18.00
C VAL A 290 -9.50 12.31 19.41
N VAL A 291 -8.21 12.01 19.61
CA VAL A 291 -7.57 12.01 20.93
C VAL A 291 -6.59 13.15 21.05
N ASP A 292 -6.67 13.87 22.16
CA ASP A 292 -5.62 14.74 22.65
C ASP A 292 -4.74 13.94 23.61
N GLU A 293 -3.62 13.45 23.08
CA GLU A 293 -2.66 12.67 23.88
C GLU A 293 -2.01 13.48 25.00
N SER A 294 -1.93 14.82 24.87
CA SER A 294 -1.27 15.67 25.86
C SER A 294 -2.10 15.81 27.12
N GLU A 295 -3.41 15.96 26.96
CA GLU A 295 -4.35 16.16 28.06
C GLU A 295 -5.18 14.90 28.38
N GLY A 296 -5.14 13.86 27.53
CA GLY A 296 -5.93 12.63 27.72
C GLY A 296 -7.43 12.79 27.48
N TRP A 297 -7.83 13.76 26.64
CA TRP A 297 -9.22 13.98 26.23
C TRP A 297 -9.51 13.28 24.90
N VAL A 298 -10.75 12.84 24.73
CA VAL A 298 -11.26 12.29 23.47
C VAL A 298 -12.44 13.14 23.02
N TYR A 299 -12.38 13.71 21.82
CA TYR A 299 -13.42 14.57 21.27
C TYR A 299 -14.30 13.78 20.33
N LEU A 300 -15.61 14.04 20.34
CA LEU A 300 -16.63 13.34 19.56
C LEU A 300 -17.56 14.34 18.88
N LEU A 301 -17.76 14.20 17.57
CA LEU A 301 -18.62 15.07 16.77
C LEU A 301 -19.37 14.30 15.68
N GLY A 302 -20.57 14.82 15.36
CA GLY A 302 -21.38 14.39 14.23
C GLY A 302 -22.20 13.13 14.50
N GLY A 303 -22.82 12.63 13.44
CA GLY A 303 -23.65 11.44 13.46
C GLY A 303 -24.73 11.49 12.39
N ARG A 304 -25.09 10.33 11.84
CA ARG A 304 -26.20 10.20 10.89
C ARG A 304 -27.53 10.22 11.64
N LYS A 305 -28.50 10.98 11.15
CA LYS A 305 -29.91 10.91 11.57
C LYS A 305 -30.80 10.65 10.34
N ASP A 306 -31.72 9.70 10.41
CA ASP A 306 -32.70 9.46 9.34
C ASP A 306 -33.81 10.50 9.40
N GLU A 307 -34.53 10.74 8.30
CA GLU A 307 -35.59 11.77 8.19
C GLU A 307 -36.95 11.26 8.71
N ASP A 308 -37.25 9.96 8.60
CA ASP A 308 -38.59 9.38 8.80
C ASP A 308 -38.98 9.02 10.26
N ALA A 309 -38.08 9.15 11.23
CA ALA A 309 -38.33 8.74 12.63
C ALA A 309 -39.45 9.53 13.39
N ALA A 310 -40.28 10.32 12.70
CA ALA A 310 -41.33 11.16 13.30
C ALA A 310 -42.75 10.58 13.23
N VAL A 311 -42.98 9.43 12.58
CA VAL A 311 -44.31 8.78 12.56
C VAL A 311 -44.18 7.41 13.22
N GLY A 312 -44.73 7.26 14.43
CA GLY A 312 -44.74 5.98 15.13
C GLY A 312 -45.47 4.89 14.33
N GLY A 313 -44.83 3.73 14.21
CA GLY A 313 -45.38 2.54 13.59
C GLY A 313 -44.26 1.66 13.03
N GLU A 314 -44.25 0.39 13.43
CA GLU A 314 -43.30 -0.64 13.04
C GLU A 314 -43.19 -0.80 11.50
N ASP A 315 -42.04 -1.31 11.05
CA ASP A 315 -41.55 -1.51 9.67
C ASP A 315 -41.00 -0.28 8.93
N ALA A 316 -39.67 -0.13 8.95
CA ALA A 316 -38.93 0.74 8.03
C ALA A 316 -37.86 -0.08 7.29
N THR A 317 -38.21 -0.49 6.07
CA THR A 317 -37.30 -1.01 5.04
C THR A 317 -36.47 0.13 4.47
N MET A 318 -35.15 -0.07 4.33
CA MET A 318 -34.25 0.82 3.59
C MET A 318 -34.75 0.98 2.15
N ALA A 319 -35.20 2.18 1.79
CA ALA A 319 -35.54 2.53 0.41
C ALA A 319 -34.31 3.06 -0.34
N ASP A 320 -34.01 2.32 -1.39
CA ASP A 320 -33.34 2.64 -2.66
C ASP A 320 -32.93 4.08 -2.95
N ASP A 321 -31.64 4.24 -3.29
CA ASP A 321 -31.16 5.18 -4.31
C ASP A 321 -30.47 4.35 -5.42
N VAL A 322 -31.23 3.46 -6.08
CA VAL A 322 -30.86 2.77 -7.33
C VAL A 322 -32.13 2.44 -8.12
N ASP A 323 -32.59 3.30 -9.04
CA ASP A 323 -33.07 2.84 -10.37
C ASP A 323 -33.36 3.98 -11.36
N ASP A 324 -32.98 3.77 -12.63
CA ASP A 324 -33.71 4.32 -13.79
C ASP A 324 -33.49 3.42 -15.01
N ARG A 325 -34.48 2.58 -15.34
CA ARG A 325 -34.66 1.99 -16.68
C ARG A 325 -36.14 1.90 -17.06
N PRO A 326 -36.50 2.09 -18.34
CA PRO A 326 -37.85 2.49 -18.74
C PRO A 326 -38.84 1.33 -18.83
N ALA A 327 -40.09 1.65 -18.49
CA ALA A 327 -41.23 0.75 -18.43
C ALA A 327 -41.63 0.11 -19.77
N SER A 328 -42.09 -1.14 -19.72
CA SER A 328 -42.91 -1.79 -20.74
C SER A 328 -44.18 -2.38 -20.10
N PRO A 329 -45.32 -2.42 -20.82
CA PRO A 329 -46.64 -2.41 -20.19
C PRO A 329 -47.17 -3.82 -19.87
N ARG A 330 -47.90 -3.95 -18.76
CA ARG A 330 -48.77 -5.12 -18.48
C ARG A 330 -50.24 -4.69 -18.44
N GLY A 331 -51.07 -5.48 -19.13
CA GLY A 331 -52.53 -5.31 -19.24
C GLY A 331 -53.31 -5.83 -18.02
N PRO A 332 -54.66 -5.76 -18.07
CA PRO A 332 -55.51 -5.61 -16.88
C PRO A 332 -56.36 -6.84 -16.53
N ALA A 333 -56.70 -6.99 -15.24
CA ALA A 333 -57.89 -7.65 -14.68
C ALA A 333 -57.83 -7.46 -13.15
N GLY A 334 -58.87 -7.20 -12.36
CA GLY A 334 -60.32 -7.10 -12.54
C GLY A 334 -60.94 -6.72 -11.18
N ALA A 335 -62.18 -6.23 -11.23
CA ALA A 335 -63.01 -5.64 -10.17
C ALA A 335 -63.27 -6.57 -8.94
N ASP A 336 -63.79 -6.18 -7.77
CA ASP A 336 -64.98 -5.35 -7.45
C ASP A 336 -65.18 -5.22 -5.88
N PRO A 337 -66.25 -4.66 -5.26
CA PRO A 337 -66.16 -3.51 -4.32
C PRO A 337 -66.79 -3.63 -2.87
N VAL A 338 -66.39 -2.68 -2.00
CA VAL A 338 -67.05 -1.87 -0.90
C VAL A 338 -68.31 -2.43 -0.14
N PRO A 339 -68.48 -2.22 1.19
CA PRO A 339 -69.19 -1.03 1.72
C PRO A 339 -68.62 -0.41 3.02
N SER A 340 -69.22 0.72 3.41
CA SER A 340 -68.71 1.89 4.14
C SER A 340 -69.27 2.15 5.56
N ALA A 341 -68.52 2.97 6.33
CA ALA A 341 -68.93 3.99 7.34
C ALA A 341 -69.27 3.55 8.81
N PRO A 342 -69.19 4.43 9.84
CA PRO A 342 -68.99 5.90 9.80
C PRO A 342 -67.88 6.49 10.68
N ALA A 343 -67.55 7.74 10.35
CA ALA A 343 -66.61 8.63 11.02
C ALA A 343 -67.19 9.24 12.31
N LEU A 344 -66.34 9.38 13.33
CA LEU A 344 -66.54 10.27 14.47
C LEU A 344 -65.52 11.41 14.39
N ARG A 345 -66.02 12.62 14.16
CA ARG A 345 -65.27 13.87 14.26
C ARG A 345 -65.33 14.40 15.68
N SER A 346 -64.18 14.67 16.28
CA SER A 346 -63.92 15.63 17.36
C SER A 346 -62.40 15.70 17.45
N GLY A 347 -61.71 16.68 16.87
CA GLY A 347 -61.82 18.08 17.25
C GLY A 347 -60.80 18.34 18.36
N LEU A 348 -59.56 18.73 17.96
CA LEU A 348 -58.65 19.68 18.61
C LEU A 348 -57.31 19.63 17.86
N SER A 349 -57.18 20.51 16.87
CA SER A 349 -55.92 20.86 16.22
C SER A 349 -55.07 21.64 17.22
N GLY A 350 -54.10 20.96 17.83
CA GLY A 350 -52.96 21.60 18.46
C GLY A 350 -51.85 21.70 17.42
N SER A 351 -51.68 22.90 16.84
CA SER A 351 -50.51 23.25 16.05
C SER A 351 -49.26 23.09 16.94
N MET A 352 -48.52 21.99 16.74
CA MET A 352 -47.18 21.84 17.31
C MET A 352 -46.24 22.76 16.51
N SER A 353 -45.71 23.74 17.24
CA SER A 353 -44.81 24.80 16.80
C SER A 353 -43.54 24.31 16.10
N GLY A 354 -43.05 25.06 15.11
CA GLY A 354 -41.79 24.84 14.38
C GLY A 354 -40.49 24.81 15.21
N ALA A 355 -40.54 25.00 16.53
CA ALA A 355 -39.37 24.92 17.42
C ALA A 355 -38.86 23.48 17.67
N ALA A 356 -39.73 22.47 17.59
CA ALA A 356 -39.33 21.07 17.80
C ALA A 356 -38.57 20.46 16.60
N ALA A 357 -38.76 21.03 15.40
CA ALA A 357 -38.09 20.59 14.17
C ALA A 357 -36.62 21.03 14.10
N GLU A 358 -36.29 22.22 14.64
CA GLU A 358 -34.91 22.72 14.69
C GLU A 358 -34.04 21.95 15.70
N ASP A 359 -34.64 21.43 16.78
CA ASP A 359 -33.94 20.70 17.84
C ASP A 359 -33.36 19.35 17.37
N ARG A 360 -34.03 18.70 16.40
CA ARG A 360 -33.62 17.39 15.86
C ARG A 360 -32.27 17.43 15.18
N TRP A 361 -31.93 18.52 14.51
CA TRP A 361 -30.75 18.64 13.66
C TRP A 361 -29.57 19.32 14.34
N ARG A 362 -29.64 19.50 15.66
CA ARG A 362 -28.51 20.00 16.45
C ARG A 362 -27.29 19.11 16.29
N SER A 363 -26.15 19.77 16.15
CA SER A 363 -24.84 19.15 16.11
C SER A 363 -24.17 19.32 17.47
N ASP A 364 -24.36 18.34 18.34
CA ASP A 364 -23.72 18.35 19.65
C ASP A 364 -22.23 17.99 19.55
N PHE A 365 -21.41 18.62 20.39
CA PHE A 365 -19.96 18.38 20.44
C PHE A 365 -19.52 18.03 21.84
N TRP A 366 -18.91 16.86 22.00
CA TRP A 366 -18.60 16.28 23.30
C TRP A 366 -17.10 16.00 23.46
N ARG A 367 -16.68 15.88 24.72
CA ARG A 367 -15.40 15.26 25.06
C ARG A 367 -15.51 14.30 26.24
N TYR A 368 -14.65 13.29 26.26
CA TYR A 368 -14.52 12.28 27.31
C TYR A 368 -13.11 12.31 27.90
N LYS A 369 -13.01 12.31 29.23
CA LYS A 369 -11.72 12.22 29.92
C LYS A 369 -11.27 10.76 29.99
N ALA A 370 -10.38 10.35 29.11
CA ALA A 370 -9.89 8.98 29.07
C ALA A 370 -8.73 8.72 30.03
N VAL A 371 -7.86 9.73 30.26
CA VAL A 371 -6.67 9.63 31.10
C VAL A 371 -6.54 10.87 32.01
N GLY A 372 -5.99 10.67 33.21
CA GLY A 372 -5.73 11.73 34.18
C GLY A 372 -6.85 11.96 35.20
N PRO A 373 -6.77 13.05 35.99
CA PRO A 373 -7.80 13.41 36.98
C PRO A 373 -9.17 13.59 36.31
N GLY A 374 -10.22 13.01 36.90
CA GLY A 374 -11.57 13.04 36.33
C GLY A 374 -11.82 12.05 35.20
N ARG A 375 -10.96 11.02 35.04
CA ARG A 375 -11.19 9.90 34.11
C ARG A 375 -12.61 9.34 34.23
N GLY A 376 -13.24 9.05 33.10
CA GLY A 376 -14.60 8.51 33.05
C GLY A 376 -15.70 9.56 32.89
N LYS A 377 -15.35 10.85 32.82
CA LYS A 377 -16.32 11.94 32.75
C LYS A 377 -16.52 12.45 31.32
N TRP A 378 -17.78 12.60 30.93
CA TRP A 378 -18.21 13.32 29.72
C TRP A 378 -18.43 14.81 30.00
N GLU A 379 -18.06 15.64 29.03
CA GLU A 379 -18.33 17.08 29.05
C GLU A 379 -18.88 17.52 27.70
N LEU A 380 -20.02 18.20 27.74
CA LEU A 380 -20.62 18.85 26.58
C LEU A 380 -19.89 20.16 26.31
N ILE A 381 -19.34 20.30 25.10
CA ILE A 381 -18.64 21.50 24.65
C ILE A 381 -19.64 22.48 24.02
N SER A 382 -20.53 21.97 23.19
CA SER A 382 -21.51 22.75 22.44
C SER A 382 -22.80 21.95 22.28
N GLU A 383 -23.94 22.56 22.58
CA GLU A 383 -25.28 21.99 22.33
C GLU A 383 -25.63 22.00 20.84
N ASP A 384 -25.13 22.98 20.08
CA ASP A 384 -25.25 23.04 18.62
C ASP A 384 -24.09 23.78 17.98
N THR A 385 -23.17 23.05 17.35
CA THR A 385 -21.97 23.64 16.74
C THR A 385 -22.32 24.63 15.63
N ARG A 386 -23.47 24.47 14.96
CA ARG A 386 -23.93 25.41 13.93
C ARG A 386 -24.24 26.77 14.55
N GLY A 387 -24.93 26.80 15.68
CA GLY A 387 -25.19 28.01 16.45
C GLY A 387 -23.92 28.69 16.96
N ASP A 388 -22.89 27.91 17.27
CA ASP A 388 -21.58 28.40 17.73
C ASP A 388 -20.63 28.85 16.60
N GLY A 389 -21.13 28.97 15.37
CA GLY A 389 -20.36 29.39 14.19
C GLY A 389 -19.44 28.29 13.62
N GLY A 390 -19.72 27.04 13.97
CA GLY A 390 -19.07 25.83 13.47
C GLY A 390 -19.91 25.05 12.46
N PRO A 391 -19.55 23.78 12.21
CA PRO A 391 -20.25 22.95 11.25
C PRO A 391 -21.69 22.61 11.65
N ALA A 392 -22.55 22.30 10.67
CA ALA A 392 -23.85 21.66 10.91
C ALA A 392 -23.70 20.20 11.33
N LEU A 393 -24.82 19.54 11.65
CA LEU A 393 -24.80 18.10 11.87
C LEU A 393 -24.34 17.43 10.57
N LEU A 394 -23.37 16.54 10.68
CA LEU A 394 -22.75 15.90 9.53
C LEU A 394 -22.27 14.49 9.85
N PHE A 395 -22.18 13.69 8.80
CA PHE A 395 -21.78 12.28 8.87
C PHE A 395 -20.81 11.92 7.74
N ASP A 396 -20.10 10.80 7.89
CA ASP A 396 -19.04 10.32 6.97
C ASP A 396 -17.94 11.36 6.72
N HIS A 397 -17.73 12.22 7.71
CA HIS A 397 -16.62 13.17 7.76
C HIS A 397 -15.39 12.52 8.38
N ALA A 398 -14.26 13.22 8.29
CA ALA A 398 -13.05 12.83 8.98
C ALA A 398 -12.58 13.93 9.92
N MET A 399 -12.00 13.52 11.05
CA MET A 399 -11.47 14.41 12.07
C MET A 399 -10.02 14.05 12.38
N VAL A 400 -9.20 15.06 12.66
CA VAL A 400 -7.84 14.90 13.18
C VAL A 400 -7.52 16.01 14.18
N LEU A 401 -6.69 15.70 15.16
CA LEU A 401 -6.22 16.67 16.15
C LEU A 401 -4.72 16.84 16.01
N HIS A 402 -4.26 18.09 15.88
CA HIS A 402 -2.87 18.44 16.01
C HIS A 402 -2.60 18.99 17.42
N SER A 403 -2.27 18.09 18.35
CA SER A 403 -2.07 18.40 19.77
C SER A 403 -1.08 19.55 20.04
N PRO A 404 0.08 19.66 19.35
CA PRO A 404 1.02 20.75 19.59
C PRO A 404 0.41 22.15 19.40
N THR A 405 -0.41 22.34 18.36
CA THR A 405 -1.09 23.63 18.14
C THR A 405 -2.46 23.71 18.80
N SER A 406 -2.91 22.64 19.46
CA SER A 406 -4.25 22.52 20.07
C SER A 406 -5.35 22.90 19.07
N ARG A 407 -5.29 22.34 17.86
CA ARG A 407 -6.25 22.56 16.78
C ARG A 407 -6.84 21.24 16.31
N LEU A 408 -8.17 21.18 16.27
CA LEU A 408 -8.93 20.07 15.74
C LEU A 408 -9.45 20.44 14.35
N PHE A 409 -9.23 19.59 13.37
CA PHE A 409 -9.69 19.78 12.00
C PHE A 409 -10.81 18.80 11.67
N VAL A 410 -11.83 19.29 10.98
CA VAL A 410 -12.98 18.51 10.50
C VAL A 410 -13.07 18.73 8.99
N PHE A 411 -12.91 17.68 8.18
CA PHE A 411 -13.00 17.78 6.73
C PHE A 411 -14.11 16.90 6.16
N GLY A 412 -14.80 17.43 5.17
CA GLY A 412 -15.74 16.67 4.34
C GLY A 412 -17.06 16.37 5.04
N GLY A 413 -17.62 15.20 4.73
CA GLY A 413 -18.94 14.76 5.19
C GLY A 413 -20.11 15.46 4.49
N LYS A 414 -21.30 14.94 4.76
CA LYS A 414 -22.58 15.47 4.25
C LYS A 414 -23.31 16.21 5.38
N ASN A 415 -23.78 17.44 5.11
CA ASN A 415 -24.55 18.21 6.09
C ASN A 415 -25.99 17.68 6.19
N GLN A 416 -26.61 17.82 7.38
CA GLN A 416 -27.98 17.43 7.67
C GLN A 416 -28.75 18.55 8.41
N PRO A 417 -30.01 18.85 8.04
CA PRO A 417 -30.68 18.35 6.84
C PRO A 417 -30.09 19.04 5.60
N PHE A 418 -30.15 18.39 4.45
CA PHE A 418 -29.81 19.01 3.17
C PHE A 418 -31.06 19.04 2.30
N GLU A 419 -31.70 20.20 2.20
CA GLU A 419 -32.78 20.44 1.26
C GLU A 419 -32.18 21.07 -0.02
N PRO A 420 -32.32 20.44 -1.20
CA PRO A 420 -31.91 21.05 -2.44
C PRO A 420 -32.74 22.33 -2.66
N SER A 421 -32.07 23.46 -2.83
CA SER A 421 -32.72 24.75 -3.10
C SER A 421 -33.68 24.63 -4.29
N SER A 422 -34.93 25.04 -4.12
CA SER A 422 -35.90 25.09 -5.22
C SER A 422 -35.39 26.02 -6.33
N PRO A 423 -35.63 25.71 -7.61
CA PRO A 423 -35.16 26.54 -8.73
C PRO A 423 -35.75 27.97 -8.74
N ALA A 424 -36.70 28.27 -7.86
CA ALA A 424 -37.25 29.62 -7.67
C ALA A 424 -36.36 30.56 -6.81
N ASP A 425 -35.43 30.03 -6.02
CA ASP A 425 -34.58 30.82 -5.11
C ASP A 425 -33.27 31.33 -5.75
N GLU A 426 -33.00 31.00 -7.02
CA GLU A 426 -31.82 31.47 -7.78
C GLU A 426 -31.81 32.99 -8.06
N SER A 427 -32.87 33.72 -7.68
CA SER A 427 -33.01 35.16 -7.95
C SER A 427 -32.51 36.09 -6.84
N THR A 428 -31.94 35.56 -5.75
CA THR A 428 -31.33 36.39 -4.70
C THR A 428 -29.84 36.09 -4.56
N ASN A 429 -29.01 37.13 -4.66
CA ASN A 429 -27.57 37.12 -4.38
C ASN A 429 -27.25 36.80 -2.89
N SER A 430 -27.73 35.68 -2.38
CA SER A 430 -27.41 35.18 -1.04
C SER A 430 -26.12 34.38 -1.10
N THR A 431 -25.06 34.91 -0.51
CA THR A 431 -23.87 34.15 -0.12
C THR A 431 -24.30 32.83 0.55
N THR A 432 -24.04 31.70 -0.10
CA THR A 432 -24.45 30.39 0.42
C THR A 432 -23.62 30.03 1.65
N HIS A 433 -24.24 30.10 2.82
CA HIS A 433 -23.59 29.73 4.08
C HIS A 433 -23.10 28.26 4.00
N PRO A 434 -21.87 27.93 4.45
CA PRO A 434 -21.27 26.59 4.28
C PRO A 434 -22.02 25.44 4.98
N THR A 435 -22.95 25.78 5.88
CA THR A 435 -23.83 24.81 6.55
C THR A 435 -25.10 24.50 5.76
N LYS A 436 -25.34 25.18 4.63
CA LYS A 436 -26.49 24.99 3.73
C LYS A 436 -26.12 24.23 2.46
N THR A 437 -24.84 23.97 2.23
CA THR A 437 -24.35 23.15 1.11
C THR A 437 -24.44 21.67 1.44
N ARG A 438 -24.51 20.80 0.42
CA ARG A 438 -24.55 19.33 0.62
C ARG A 438 -23.36 18.80 1.40
N TYR A 439 -22.18 19.39 1.19
CA TYR A 439 -20.93 18.98 1.82
C TYR A 439 -20.36 20.10 2.69
N SER A 440 -19.68 19.74 3.79
CA SER A 440 -19.33 20.69 4.86
C SER A 440 -18.06 21.53 4.63
N GLY A 441 -17.07 21.02 3.88
CA GLY A 441 -15.77 21.67 3.72
C GLY A 441 -14.77 21.35 4.85
N LEU A 442 -13.78 22.22 5.06
CA LEU A 442 -12.74 22.12 6.10
C LEU A 442 -13.00 23.15 7.21
N TRP A 443 -13.19 22.66 8.42
CA TRP A 443 -13.34 23.46 9.64
C TRP A 443 -12.16 23.23 10.57
N CYS A 444 -11.87 24.24 11.41
CA CYS A 444 -10.89 24.17 12.47
C CYS A 444 -11.50 24.67 13.79
N TYR A 445 -11.36 23.88 14.85
CA TYR A 445 -11.68 24.29 16.21
C TYR A 445 -10.39 24.55 16.97
N ASP A 446 -10.24 25.78 17.46
CA ASP A 446 -9.15 26.15 18.36
C ASP A 446 -9.54 25.76 19.78
N LEU A 447 -8.88 24.72 20.34
CA LEU A 447 -9.24 24.18 21.65
C LEU A 447 -8.95 25.16 22.79
N ARG A 448 -7.97 26.06 22.63
CA ARG A 448 -7.60 27.04 23.65
C ARG A 448 -8.61 28.18 23.68
N ARG A 449 -9.02 28.65 22.51
CA ARG A 449 -9.98 29.75 22.34
C ARG A 449 -11.44 29.30 22.37
N LYS A 450 -11.69 28.00 22.23
CA LYS A 450 -13.02 27.39 22.10
C LYS A 450 -13.83 27.99 20.95
N LYS A 451 -13.19 28.22 19.81
CA LYS A 451 -13.80 28.90 18.67
C LYS A 451 -13.61 28.11 17.37
N TRP A 452 -14.69 28.06 16.58
CA TRP A 452 -14.67 27.49 15.23
C TRP A 452 -14.17 28.50 14.19
N SER A 453 -13.58 27.99 13.12
CA SER A 453 -13.15 28.75 11.95
C SER A 453 -13.34 27.90 10.71
N PHE A 454 -14.02 28.44 9.71
CA PHE A 454 -14.13 27.83 8.40
C PHE A 454 -12.86 28.12 7.59
N LEU A 455 -12.24 27.10 7.00
CA LEU A 455 -10.96 27.21 6.30
C LEU A 455 -11.07 27.00 4.78
N LEU A 456 -11.93 26.08 4.33
CA LEU A 456 -12.06 25.72 2.92
C LEU A 456 -13.48 25.20 2.61
N GLY A 457 -14.04 25.59 1.46
CA GLY A 457 -15.31 25.08 0.95
C GLY A 457 -15.24 24.71 -0.54
N ASP A 458 -16.35 24.22 -1.09
CA ASP A 458 -16.46 24.01 -2.52
C ASP A 458 -16.44 25.37 -3.25
N PRO A 459 -15.76 25.49 -4.40
CA PRO A 459 -15.65 26.76 -5.13
C PRO A 459 -17.00 27.18 -5.73
N GLN A 460 -17.37 28.46 -5.59
CA GLN A 460 -18.53 29.00 -6.30
C GLN A 460 -18.24 29.18 -7.80
N PRO A 461 -19.20 28.88 -8.69
CA PRO A 461 -19.08 29.25 -10.10
C PRO A 461 -19.04 30.78 -10.24
N PRO A 462 -18.19 31.35 -11.11
CA PRO A 462 -18.17 32.80 -11.32
C PRO A 462 -19.51 33.29 -11.87
N SER A 463 -20.05 34.34 -11.27
CA SER A 463 -21.39 34.90 -11.53
C SER A 463 -21.62 35.46 -12.95
N GLU A 464 -20.67 35.32 -13.88
CA GLU A 464 -20.73 35.94 -15.22
C GLU A 464 -20.37 34.99 -16.39
N SER A 465 -20.15 33.69 -16.18
CA SER A 465 -19.86 32.77 -17.29
C SER A 465 -21.00 31.79 -17.57
N THR A 466 -21.69 31.97 -18.70
CA THR A 466 -22.69 31.05 -19.27
C THR A 466 -22.08 29.79 -19.91
N THR A 467 -20.77 29.56 -19.74
CA THR A 467 -20.09 28.36 -20.22
C THR A 467 -19.44 27.60 -19.05
N PRO A 468 -19.75 26.30 -18.84
CA PRO A 468 -19.08 25.50 -17.83
C PRO A 468 -17.59 25.39 -18.20
N SER A 469 -16.72 25.96 -17.37
CA SER A 469 -15.27 25.86 -17.58
C SER A 469 -14.82 24.43 -17.25
N PRO A 470 -14.00 23.77 -18.06
CA PRO A 470 -13.45 22.44 -17.77
C PRO A 470 -12.42 22.44 -16.61
N ILE A 471 -12.26 23.55 -15.87
CA ILE A 471 -11.21 23.84 -14.89
C ILE A 471 -11.54 23.29 -13.47
N ASN A 472 -12.69 22.64 -13.27
CA ASN A 472 -13.03 22.03 -11.97
C ASN A 472 -12.15 20.82 -11.58
N SER A 473 -11.31 20.31 -12.48
CA SER A 473 -10.50 19.09 -12.27
C SER A 473 -9.30 19.26 -11.33
N ASP A 474 -8.92 20.49 -10.97
CA ASP A 474 -7.68 20.80 -10.23
C ASP A 474 -7.91 21.36 -8.82
N ARG A 475 -9.06 21.07 -8.18
CA ARG A 475 -9.42 21.61 -6.86
C ARG A 475 -9.77 20.53 -5.85
N LEU A 476 -9.39 20.73 -4.58
CA LEU A 476 -9.79 19.87 -3.47
C LEU A 476 -11.28 20.08 -3.16
N LEU A 477 -12.11 19.14 -3.60
CA LEU A 477 -13.55 19.13 -3.33
C LEU A 477 -13.87 18.46 -2.00
N SER A 478 -14.88 18.99 -1.29
CA SER A 478 -15.44 18.34 -0.11
C SER A 478 -16.11 17.01 -0.48
N ARG A 479 -16.05 16.01 0.40
CA ARG A 479 -16.40 14.62 0.07
C ARG A 479 -16.71 13.79 1.31
N ALA A 480 -17.38 12.65 1.13
CA ALA A 480 -17.73 11.73 2.22
C ALA A 480 -16.88 10.45 2.18
N GLY A 481 -16.63 9.84 3.35
CA GLY A 481 -15.96 8.55 3.49
C GLY A 481 -14.54 8.49 2.93
N HIS A 482 -13.86 9.63 2.86
CA HIS A 482 -12.45 9.72 2.49
C HIS A 482 -11.55 9.36 3.69
N ALA A 483 -10.30 9.00 3.42
CA ALA A 483 -9.30 8.87 4.47
C ALA A 483 -8.61 10.22 4.71
N LEU A 484 -8.53 10.64 5.97
CA LEU A 484 -7.79 11.83 6.41
C LEU A 484 -6.67 11.38 7.34
N LEU A 485 -5.44 11.72 6.97
CA LEU A 485 -4.24 11.33 7.71
C LEU A 485 -3.46 12.60 8.11
N LEU A 486 -2.97 12.66 9.34
CA LEU A 486 -2.09 13.74 9.81
C LEU A 486 -0.67 13.19 9.98
N ASP A 487 0.27 13.76 9.25
CA ASP A 487 1.69 13.70 9.59
C ASP A 487 1.99 14.79 10.64
N PRO A 488 2.33 14.42 11.88
CA PRO A 488 2.58 15.36 12.97
C PRO A 488 4.00 15.95 12.94
N SER A 489 4.70 15.93 11.81
CA SER A 489 6.04 16.50 11.65
C SER A 489 6.17 17.86 12.36
N PRO A 490 7.17 18.02 13.27
CA PRO A 490 7.30 19.24 14.05
C PRO A 490 7.68 20.47 13.21
N ARG A 491 8.23 20.26 12.00
CA ARG A 491 8.57 21.35 11.07
C ARG A 491 7.41 21.66 10.13
N HIS A 492 6.84 20.63 9.51
CA HIS A 492 5.83 20.76 8.45
C HIS A 492 4.65 19.80 8.68
N PRO A 493 3.80 20.06 9.67
CA PRO A 493 2.63 19.22 9.90
C PRO A 493 1.74 19.24 8.67
N THR A 494 1.34 18.07 8.18
CA THR A 494 0.68 17.93 6.87
C THR A 494 -0.54 17.03 6.97
N LEU A 495 -1.69 17.49 6.47
CA LEU A 495 -2.89 16.68 6.32
C LEU A 495 -2.93 16.06 4.92
N TYR A 496 -3.17 14.77 4.85
CA TYR A 496 -3.40 14.07 3.60
C TYR A 496 -4.87 13.68 3.46
N VAL A 497 -5.48 14.01 2.33
CA VAL A 497 -6.84 13.59 1.96
C VAL A 497 -6.72 12.59 0.83
N TYR A 498 -7.18 11.37 1.06
CA TYR A 498 -7.12 10.30 0.08
C TYR A 498 -8.52 9.77 -0.25
N SER A 499 -8.82 9.71 -1.55
CA SER A 499 -10.03 9.12 -2.13
C SER A 499 -11.35 9.66 -1.53
N GLY A 500 -12.37 8.81 -1.38
CA GLY A 500 -13.71 9.12 -0.92
C GLY A 500 -14.74 9.22 -2.03
N GLN A 501 -15.98 9.49 -1.65
CA GLN A 501 -17.12 9.58 -2.56
C GLN A 501 -17.67 11.00 -2.62
N ARG A 502 -18.01 11.43 -3.83
CA ARG A 502 -18.78 12.65 -4.09
C ARG A 502 -19.75 12.38 -5.24
N ASN A 503 -21.03 12.66 -5.03
CA ASN A 503 -22.09 12.48 -6.03
C ASN A 503 -22.02 11.09 -6.68
N GLU A 504 -21.92 10.04 -5.86
CA GLU A 504 -21.83 8.63 -6.30
C GLU A 504 -20.61 8.27 -7.14
N GLN A 505 -19.63 9.16 -7.24
CA GLN A 505 -18.35 8.90 -7.88
C GLN A 505 -17.28 8.73 -6.81
N TYR A 506 -16.48 7.68 -6.94
CA TYR A 506 -15.29 7.49 -6.12
C TYR A 506 -14.15 8.30 -6.72
N LEU A 507 -13.47 9.07 -5.88
CA LEU A 507 -12.41 9.97 -6.28
C LEU A 507 -11.06 9.25 -6.19
N GLU A 508 -10.24 9.40 -7.22
CA GLU A 508 -8.92 8.76 -7.36
C GLU A 508 -7.77 9.74 -7.15
N ASP A 509 -7.91 10.62 -6.17
CA ASP A 509 -6.96 11.69 -5.87
C ASP A 509 -6.32 11.55 -4.48
N LEU A 510 -5.14 12.15 -4.38
CA LEU A 510 -4.43 12.34 -3.11
C LEU A 510 -4.02 13.81 -2.99
N TRP A 511 -4.39 14.43 -1.88
CA TRP A 511 -4.05 15.82 -1.57
C TRP A 511 -3.21 15.92 -0.30
N ALA A 512 -2.36 16.93 -0.24
CA ALA A 512 -1.58 17.32 0.93
C ALA A 512 -1.88 18.78 1.29
N ILE A 513 -2.13 19.06 2.57
CA ILE A 513 -2.41 20.39 3.12
C ILE A 513 -1.38 20.65 4.21
N ARG A 514 -0.43 21.55 3.95
CA ARG A 514 0.59 21.95 4.91
C ARG A 514 0.00 22.93 5.91
N LEU A 515 0.13 22.63 7.20
CA LEU A 515 -0.36 23.43 8.31
C LEU A 515 0.77 24.28 8.90
N ALA A 516 0.40 25.38 9.56
CA ALA A 516 1.33 26.17 10.36
C ALA A 516 1.84 25.39 11.59
N SER A 517 3.18 25.40 11.80
CA SER A 517 3.85 24.84 12.98
C SER A 517 4.22 25.93 13.99
N LEU A 518 4.35 25.56 15.27
CA LEU A 518 4.87 26.42 16.35
C LEU A 518 6.29 26.93 16.10
N SER A 519 7.14 26.16 15.42
CA SER A 519 8.55 26.49 15.14
C SER A 519 8.70 27.55 14.03
N SER A 520 7.77 27.59 13.08
CA SER A 520 7.76 28.53 11.94
C SER A 520 7.57 30.00 12.35
N ALA A 521 7.14 30.25 13.60
CA ALA A 521 6.99 31.60 14.15
C ALA A 521 8.33 32.28 14.48
N GLY A 522 9.44 31.53 14.63
CA GLY A 522 10.74 32.05 15.08
C GLY A 522 11.76 32.39 13.99
N GLU A 523 11.61 31.88 12.76
CA GLU A 523 12.68 31.93 11.75
C GLU A 523 12.73 33.22 10.91
N ARG A 524 11.73 34.09 10.98
CA ARG A 524 11.74 35.35 10.19
C ARG A 524 12.38 36.55 10.90
N GLY A 525 12.95 36.36 12.09
CA GLY A 525 13.50 37.44 12.93
C GLY A 525 15.03 37.66 12.86
N ARG A 526 15.81 36.84 12.15
CA ARG A 526 17.25 37.05 11.98
C ARG A 526 17.59 37.33 10.51
N SER A 527 17.64 38.60 10.14
CA SER A 527 18.52 39.06 9.06
C SER A 527 19.98 39.00 9.56
N GLY A 528 20.48 37.78 9.74
CA GLY A 528 21.86 37.50 10.13
C GLY A 528 22.70 37.17 8.91
N LYS A 529 23.84 37.86 8.77
CA LYS A 529 24.91 37.65 7.79
C LYS A 529 25.11 36.19 7.38
N ARG A 530 25.40 35.99 6.09
CA ARG A 530 26.00 34.78 5.53
C ARG A 530 27.28 34.44 6.31
N ASP A 531 27.26 33.32 7.02
CA ASP A 531 28.49 32.59 7.35
C ASP A 531 28.57 31.38 6.40
N GLU A 532 29.63 31.38 5.59
CA GLU A 532 30.02 30.30 4.70
C GLU A 532 30.63 29.18 5.54
N GLY A 533 30.13 27.94 5.44
CA GLY A 533 30.81 26.79 6.05
C GLY A 533 30.00 25.57 6.47
N GLY A 534 28.72 25.44 6.10
CA GLY A 534 27.92 24.23 6.35
C GLY A 534 27.46 23.58 5.06
N VAL A 535 27.73 22.28 4.89
CA VAL A 535 27.17 21.46 3.81
C VAL A 535 25.65 21.55 3.88
N ARG A 536 25.03 22.11 2.84
CA ARG A 536 23.58 22.10 2.67
C ARG A 536 23.17 20.69 2.27
N GLU A 537 22.54 19.95 3.18
CA GLU A 537 21.48 19.04 2.74
C GLU A 537 20.40 19.96 2.14
N GLU A 538 20.31 20.01 0.81
CA GLU A 538 19.14 20.60 0.17
C GLU A 538 17.95 19.72 0.57
N ASP A 539 17.03 20.27 1.39
CA ASP A 539 15.82 19.56 1.85
C ASP A 539 15.06 19.00 0.63
N ASP A 540 15.14 17.68 0.41
CA ASP A 540 14.37 16.96 -0.61
C ASP A 540 12.87 17.29 -0.52
N ASP A 541 12.38 17.59 0.68
CA ASP A 541 11.00 18.00 0.98
C ASP A 541 10.62 19.36 0.35
N GLU A 542 11.52 20.34 0.26
CA GLU A 542 11.24 21.64 -0.38
C GLU A 542 11.09 21.51 -1.91
N THR A 543 11.84 20.59 -2.53
CA THR A 543 11.75 20.34 -3.97
C THR A 543 10.47 19.60 -4.37
N TRP A 544 9.93 18.76 -3.48
CA TRP A 544 8.66 18.04 -3.65
C TRP A 544 7.45 18.97 -3.69
N TRP A 545 7.39 19.94 -2.77
CA TRP A 545 6.29 20.90 -2.74
C TRP A 545 6.32 21.82 -3.97
N ARG A 546 7.49 22.18 -4.51
CA ARG A 546 7.61 23.04 -5.71
C ARG A 546 7.12 22.43 -7.04
N GLN A 547 6.71 21.15 -7.05
CA GLN A 547 6.41 20.41 -8.29
C GLN A 547 4.96 19.97 -8.45
N GLY A 548 4.13 20.05 -7.39
CA GLY A 548 2.68 20.02 -7.57
C GLY A 548 2.12 21.41 -7.90
N THR A 549 0.84 21.51 -8.25
CA THR A 549 0.16 22.81 -8.39
C THR A 549 0.06 23.45 -7.00
N VAL A 550 1.08 24.22 -6.61
CA VAL A 550 1.14 24.92 -5.32
C VAL A 550 0.24 26.14 -5.38
N LEU A 551 -0.67 26.22 -4.41
CA LEU A 551 -1.45 27.41 -4.15
C LEU A 551 -0.74 28.22 -3.06
N ASP A 552 0.11 29.16 -3.45
CA ASP A 552 0.70 30.12 -2.51
C ASP A 552 -0.32 31.21 -2.18
N PHE A 553 -0.57 31.44 -0.90
CA PHE A 553 -1.39 32.58 -0.44
C PHE A 553 -0.56 33.86 -0.54
N PRO A 554 -0.92 34.84 -1.39
CA PRO A 554 -0.18 36.09 -1.47
C PRO A 554 -0.36 36.89 -0.18
N LEU A 555 0.76 37.23 0.47
CA LEU A 555 0.81 38.16 1.59
C LEU A 555 0.31 39.55 1.17
N LEU A 556 -0.37 40.24 2.08
CA LEU A 556 -0.95 41.59 1.96
C LEU A 556 0.08 42.73 1.79
N SER A 557 1.29 42.49 1.28
CA SER A 557 2.36 43.49 1.26
C SER A 557 2.90 43.89 -0.12
N THR A 558 2.33 43.42 -1.24
CA THR A 558 2.70 43.90 -2.58
C THR A 558 1.58 44.72 -3.22
N PRO A 559 1.83 45.99 -3.62
CA PRO A 559 0.82 46.81 -4.27
C PRO A 559 0.41 46.19 -5.62
N ARG A 560 -0.91 46.04 -5.82
CA ARG A 560 -1.58 45.41 -6.98
C ARG A 560 -1.15 45.94 -8.36
N SER A 561 -0.49 47.08 -8.42
CA SER A 561 -0.09 47.75 -9.67
C SER A 561 1.15 47.17 -10.35
N SER A 562 1.76 46.10 -9.83
CA SER A 562 3.03 45.54 -10.34
C SER A 562 2.94 44.13 -10.94
N LEU A 563 1.76 43.50 -10.94
CA LEU A 563 1.56 42.15 -11.49
C LEU A 563 1.20 42.20 -12.99
N SER A 564 1.81 41.32 -13.79
CA SER A 564 1.44 41.15 -15.20
C SER A 564 0.01 40.59 -15.33
N PRO A 565 -0.71 40.81 -16.45
CA PRO A 565 -2.07 40.27 -16.63
C PRO A 565 -2.15 38.74 -16.49
N ALA A 566 -1.08 38.02 -16.85
CA ALA A 566 -0.97 36.58 -16.69
C ALA A 566 -0.74 36.17 -15.22
N ALA A 567 0.07 36.92 -14.46
CA ALA A 567 0.23 36.72 -13.01
C ALA A 567 -1.04 37.13 -12.23
N ALA A 568 -1.77 38.15 -12.71
CA ALA A 568 -3.06 38.58 -12.18
C ALA A 568 -4.15 37.52 -12.43
N ALA A 569 -4.14 36.85 -13.59
CA ALA A 569 -5.03 35.73 -13.90
C ALA A 569 -4.71 34.46 -13.11
N ALA A 570 -3.42 34.15 -12.89
CA ALA A 570 -2.99 33.07 -11.99
C ALA A 570 -3.31 33.38 -10.51
N SER A 571 -3.35 34.66 -10.14
CA SER A 571 -3.76 35.15 -8.81
C SER A 571 -5.27 35.28 -8.62
N ARG A 572 -6.11 34.83 -9.57
CA ARG A 572 -7.56 34.69 -9.40
C ARG A 572 -7.88 33.48 -8.50
N SER A 573 -7.43 33.66 -7.26
CA SER A 573 -7.97 33.22 -5.98
C SER A 573 -8.68 31.87 -5.94
N LEU A 574 -7.96 30.88 -5.42
CA LEU A 574 -8.48 29.58 -4.97
C LEU A 574 -9.13 29.66 -3.57
N VAL A 575 -9.29 30.88 -3.08
CA VAL A 575 -10.15 31.29 -1.97
C VAL A 575 -11.15 32.24 -2.58
N ASP A 576 -12.44 32.02 -2.38
CA ASP A 576 -13.38 33.11 -2.61
C ASP A 576 -13.08 34.20 -1.57
N LEU A 577 -12.50 35.33 -2.00
CA LEU A 577 -12.23 36.46 -1.11
C LEU A 577 -13.52 37.07 -0.56
N SER A 578 -14.69 36.72 -1.10
CA SER A 578 -16.00 37.04 -0.52
C SER A 578 -16.41 36.10 0.62
N ALA A 579 -15.71 34.96 0.77
CA ALA A 579 -15.88 34.02 1.88
C ALA A 579 -14.86 34.22 3.03
N LEU A 580 -13.94 35.18 2.91
CA LEU A 580 -13.28 35.72 4.10
C LEU A 580 -14.35 36.50 4.89
N PRO A 581 -14.57 36.21 6.19
CA PRO A 581 -15.48 37.03 6.98
C PRO A 581 -15.01 38.48 6.87
N ALA A 582 -15.89 39.37 6.41
CA ALA A 582 -15.73 40.78 6.72
C ALA A 582 -15.47 40.86 8.22
N SER A 583 -14.37 41.50 8.62
CA SER A 583 -14.02 41.70 10.02
C SER A 583 -15.26 42.01 10.86
N PRO A 584 -15.41 41.46 12.08
CA PRO A 584 -16.45 41.88 13.00
C PRO A 584 -16.06 43.24 13.61
N GLU A 585 -15.95 44.26 12.76
CA GLU A 585 -15.79 45.66 13.16
C GLU A 585 -16.69 46.54 12.29
N SER A 586 -17.99 46.24 12.30
CA SER A 586 -19.01 47.21 11.93
C SER A 586 -20.28 46.98 12.74
N SER A 587 -20.19 47.24 14.04
CA SER A 587 -21.32 47.75 14.80
C SER A 587 -20.83 48.95 15.62
N PRO A 588 -21.44 50.13 15.46
CA PRO A 588 -20.95 51.34 16.11
C PRO A 588 -21.48 51.35 17.53
N SER A 589 -20.70 50.89 18.50
CA SER A 589 -20.73 51.38 19.89
C SER A 589 -19.85 50.55 20.84
N ARG A 590 -18.64 51.04 21.11
CA ARG A 590 -18.12 51.37 22.46
C ARG A 590 -16.59 51.43 22.43
N LEU A 591 -16.08 52.65 22.62
CA LEU A 591 -14.73 52.93 23.12
C LEU A 591 -14.56 52.33 24.52
N GLY A 592 -13.43 51.68 24.78
CA GLY A 592 -13.01 51.29 26.12
C GLY A 592 -11.80 50.35 26.11
N ALA A 593 -10.61 50.92 26.29
CA ALA A 593 -9.31 50.25 26.30
C ALA A 593 -9.16 49.17 27.38
N ALA A 594 -8.55 48.04 27.02
CA ALA A 594 -7.71 47.23 27.92
C ALA A 594 -6.76 46.34 27.10
N THR A 595 -5.51 46.31 27.54
CA THR A 595 -4.32 45.66 26.97
C THR A 595 -4.51 44.17 26.69
N ALA A 596 -4.46 43.77 25.41
CA ALA A 596 -4.37 42.39 24.97
C ALA A 596 -2.95 42.08 24.48
N GLU A 597 -2.36 41.02 25.02
CA GLU A 597 -1.08 40.48 24.60
C GLU A 597 -1.10 40.13 23.11
N SER A 598 -0.29 40.86 22.35
CA SER A 598 0.28 40.61 21.02
C SER A 598 -0.16 39.29 20.35
N SER A 599 -1.25 39.37 19.59
CA SER A 599 -1.68 38.40 18.59
C SER A 599 -0.67 38.31 17.43
N SER A 600 -0.23 37.09 17.08
CA SER A 600 0.44 36.87 15.79
C SER A 600 -0.57 36.44 14.71
N PRO A 601 -0.61 37.09 13.53
CA PRO A 601 -1.54 36.81 12.43
C PRO A 601 -0.98 35.72 11.52
N TYR A 602 -0.84 34.48 11.99
CA TYR A 602 -0.33 33.39 11.15
C TYR A 602 -1.49 32.59 10.53
N PRO A 603 -1.47 32.34 9.20
CA PRO A 603 -2.47 31.52 8.54
C PRO A 603 -2.41 30.07 9.03
N THR A 604 -3.57 29.45 9.22
CA THR A 604 -3.66 28.05 9.69
C THR A 604 -3.20 27.05 8.63
N ILE A 605 -3.50 27.32 7.35
CA ILE A 605 -3.06 26.56 6.19
C ILE A 605 -1.99 27.38 5.49
N LEU A 606 -0.86 26.74 5.18
CA LEU A 606 0.24 27.36 4.45
C LEU A 606 0.15 27.05 2.96
N GLN A 607 -0.08 25.80 2.59
CA GLN A 607 -0.07 25.33 1.20
C GLN A 607 -1.02 24.14 1.02
N ILE A 608 -1.59 24.00 -0.18
CA ILE A 608 -2.36 22.82 -0.60
C ILE A 608 -1.76 22.32 -1.92
N CYS A 609 -1.59 21.00 -2.04
CA CYS A 609 -0.96 20.36 -3.19
C CYS A 609 -1.69 19.07 -3.54
N ARG A 610 -2.00 18.84 -4.83
CA ARG A 610 -2.42 17.53 -5.34
C ARG A 610 -1.17 16.69 -5.59
N LEU A 611 -1.11 15.50 -5.03
CA LEU A 611 0.00 14.57 -5.19
C LEU A 611 -0.30 13.48 -6.23
N TRP A 612 -1.58 13.18 -6.46
CA TRP A 612 -2.00 12.15 -7.41
C TRP A 612 -3.38 12.42 -8.02
N PRO A 613 -3.64 12.00 -9.28
CA PRO A 613 -2.66 11.71 -10.33
C PRO A 613 -1.73 12.91 -10.61
N PRO A 614 -0.53 12.69 -11.21
CA PRO A 614 0.35 13.80 -11.56
C PRO A 614 -0.41 14.83 -12.42
N PRO A 615 -0.13 16.14 -12.26
CA PRO A 615 -0.78 17.15 -13.09
C PRO A 615 -0.51 16.83 -14.57
N PRO A 616 -1.46 17.12 -15.48
CA PRO A 616 -1.28 16.84 -16.89
C PRO A 616 -0.10 17.66 -17.43
N THR A 617 1.09 17.06 -17.51
CA THR A 617 2.18 17.60 -18.28
C THR A 617 1.74 17.58 -19.73
N SER A 618 1.82 18.72 -20.42
CA SER A 618 1.51 18.88 -21.83
C SER A 618 2.47 18.08 -22.72
N SER A 619 2.30 16.77 -22.73
CA SER A 619 2.90 15.78 -23.61
C SER A 619 2.22 14.45 -23.25
N LEU A 620 1.53 13.84 -24.22
CA LEU A 620 0.96 12.51 -24.11
C LEU A 620 2.07 11.48 -23.83
N GLN A 621 2.43 11.29 -22.56
CA GLN A 621 3.20 10.14 -22.13
C GLN A 621 2.22 8.97 -21.96
N LEU A 622 2.33 8.02 -22.87
CA LEU A 622 1.72 6.71 -22.75
C LEU A 622 2.34 6.04 -21.53
N ALA A 623 1.57 5.89 -20.44
CA ALA A 623 2.00 5.22 -19.23
C ALA A 623 2.32 3.74 -19.52
N SER A 624 3.59 3.42 -19.81
CA SER A 624 4.10 2.05 -19.92
C SER A 624 4.93 1.69 -18.70
N ALA A 625 4.29 1.71 -17.53
CA ALA A 625 4.63 0.87 -16.39
C ALA A 625 3.35 0.79 -15.56
N SER A 626 2.81 -0.43 -15.41
CA SER A 626 1.66 -0.70 -14.55
C SER A 626 2.06 -0.41 -13.10
N ALA A 627 1.96 0.85 -12.66
CA ALA A 627 2.09 1.20 -11.27
C ALA A 627 0.90 0.59 -10.54
N LEU A 628 1.14 -0.39 -9.66
CA LEU A 628 0.13 -0.95 -8.76
C LEU A 628 -0.37 0.18 -7.85
N VAL A 629 -1.52 0.78 -8.16
CA VAL A 629 -2.18 1.78 -7.32
C VAL A 629 -3.46 1.15 -6.74
N PRO A 630 -3.77 1.37 -5.46
CA PRO A 630 -5.03 0.92 -4.88
C PRO A 630 -6.24 1.57 -5.59
N PRO A 631 -7.35 0.83 -5.77
CA PRO A 631 -8.55 1.38 -6.37
C PRO A 631 -9.15 2.50 -5.50
N PRO A 632 -9.81 3.50 -6.11
CA PRO A 632 -10.55 4.51 -5.37
C PRO A 632 -11.71 3.86 -4.61
N GLY A 633 -12.04 4.41 -3.45
CA GLY A 633 -13.04 3.80 -2.60
C GLY A 633 -13.71 4.73 -1.60
N PHE A 634 -14.67 4.16 -0.89
CA PHE A 634 -15.50 4.81 0.11
C PHE A 634 -15.36 4.10 1.46
N THR A 635 -15.20 4.87 2.55
CA THR A 635 -14.91 4.40 3.92
C THR A 635 -13.59 3.64 4.06
N GLN A 636 -12.64 3.91 3.17
CA GLN A 636 -11.28 3.40 3.28
C GLN A 636 -10.58 3.92 4.54
N ARG A 637 -9.76 3.08 5.18
CA ARG A 637 -9.00 3.43 6.38
C ARG A 637 -7.52 3.42 6.08
N LEU A 638 -6.89 4.56 6.31
CA LEU A 638 -5.46 4.78 6.11
C LEU A 638 -4.79 5.07 7.44
N VAL A 639 -3.68 4.40 7.73
CA VAL A 639 -2.87 4.63 8.94
C VAL A 639 -1.40 4.90 8.57
N LEU A 640 -0.73 5.73 9.35
CA LEU A 640 0.70 6.05 9.24
C LEU A 640 1.48 5.35 10.34
N ASP A 641 2.52 4.59 9.97
CA ASP A 641 3.56 4.17 10.91
C ASP A 641 4.64 5.28 10.95
N PRO A 642 4.74 6.06 12.04
CA PRO A 642 5.70 7.16 12.14
C PRO A 642 7.15 6.70 12.21
N HIS A 643 7.42 5.41 12.49
CA HIS A 643 8.78 4.88 12.55
C HIS A 643 9.36 4.57 11.17
N THR A 644 8.52 4.13 10.23
CA THR A 644 8.93 3.77 8.87
C THR A 644 8.46 4.75 7.82
N ASP A 645 7.70 5.78 8.22
CA ASP A 645 7.03 6.73 7.31
C ASP A 645 6.24 5.98 6.21
N SER A 646 5.57 4.89 6.58
CA SER A 646 4.84 4.05 5.64
C SER A 646 3.35 4.06 5.94
N TRP A 647 2.55 4.10 4.89
CA TRP A 647 1.10 4.13 5.03
C TRP A 647 0.53 2.75 4.81
N THR A 648 -0.50 2.37 5.58
CA THR A 648 -1.24 1.13 5.39
C THR A 648 -2.70 1.47 5.12
N LEU A 649 -3.20 1.03 3.96
CA LEU A 649 -4.58 1.19 3.51
C LEU A 649 -5.32 -0.14 3.67
N LEU A 650 -6.46 -0.08 4.37
CA LEU A 650 -7.30 -1.22 4.72
C LEU A 650 -8.77 -0.88 4.50
N THR A 651 -9.59 -1.89 4.22
CA THR A 651 -11.06 -1.83 4.19
C THR A 651 -11.65 -0.81 3.22
N GLY A 652 -12.98 -0.80 3.13
CA GLY A 652 -13.75 0.16 2.34
C GLY A 652 -14.38 -0.47 1.11
N LEU A 653 -15.33 0.25 0.53
CA LEU A 653 -15.99 -0.12 -0.73
C LEU A 653 -15.17 0.35 -1.91
N ILE A 654 -15.08 -0.49 -2.93
CA ILE A 654 -14.43 -0.22 -4.21
C ILE A 654 -15.40 -0.61 -5.33
N ARG A 655 -15.24 -0.04 -6.52
CA ARG A 655 -15.96 -0.50 -7.72
C ARG A 655 -15.05 -1.35 -8.58
N SER A 656 -15.47 -2.57 -8.87
CA SER A 656 -14.71 -3.56 -9.65
C SER A 656 -15.58 -4.26 -10.68
N LEU A 657 -14.98 -4.67 -11.81
CA LEU A 657 -15.65 -5.53 -12.78
C LEU A 657 -15.92 -6.93 -12.18
N PRO A 658 -17.07 -7.56 -12.50
CA PRO A 658 -17.35 -8.92 -12.06
C PRO A 658 -16.29 -9.91 -12.59
N PRO A 659 -15.90 -10.93 -11.80
CA PRO A 659 -14.91 -11.93 -12.22
C PRO A 659 -15.25 -12.65 -13.54
N THR A 660 -16.53 -12.69 -13.93
CA THR A 660 -17.04 -13.37 -15.12
C THR A 660 -16.95 -12.54 -16.41
N ALA A 661 -16.55 -11.26 -16.34
CA ALA A 661 -16.52 -10.36 -17.50
C ALA A 661 -15.25 -10.53 -18.37
N SER A 662 -14.35 -11.47 -18.06
CA SER A 662 -13.06 -11.61 -18.77
C SER A 662 -13.11 -12.37 -20.11
N TYR A 663 -14.29 -12.58 -20.70
CA TYR A 663 -14.42 -13.23 -22.01
C TYR A 663 -15.11 -12.31 -23.02
N GLY A 664 -14.31 -11.47 -23.67
CA GLY A 664 -14.74 -10.67 -24.82
C GLY A 664 -14.17 -9.25 -24.75
N GLY A 665 -13.20 -8.94 -25.61
CA GLY A 665 -12.52 -7.64 -25.68
C GLY A 665 -13.41 -6.49 -26.18
N GLY A 666 -14.45 -6.15 -25.43
CA GLY A 666 -15.25 -4.94 -25.57
C GLY A 666 -14.98 -3.99 -24.40
N MET A 667 -14.95 -2.68 -24.67
CA MET A 667 -14.95 -1.64 -23.64
C MET A 667 -16.15 -1.85 -22.70
N ALA A 668 -15.89 -2.23 -21.44
CA ALA A 668 -16.93 -2.38 -20.44
C ALA A 668 -17.54 -1.00 -20.11
N TYR A 669 -18.87 -0.91 -20.18
CA TYR A 669 -19.59 0.31 -19.81
C TYR A 669 -19.60 0.46 -18.28
N ALA A 670 -19.59 1.69 -17.77
CA ALA A 670 -19.62 1.99 -16.32
C ALA A 670 -20.76 1.30 -15.55
N ASN A 671 -21.83 0.91 -16.24
CA ASN A 671 -23.00 0.21 -15.69
C ASN A 671 -22.74 -1.27 -15.33
N GLU A 672 -21.56 -1.82 -15.62
CA GLU A 672 -21.20 -3.21 -15.32
C GLU A 672 -20.35 -3.37 -14.05
N MET A 673 -19.85 -2.27 -13.47
CA MET A 673 -19.05 -2.31 -12.24
C MET A 673 -19.93 -2.60 -11.02
N ARG A 674 -19.50 -3.53 -10.17
CA ARG A 674 -20.15 -3.82 -8.88
C ARG A 674 -19.34 -3.26 -7.73
N GLU A 675 -20.04 -2.80 -6.69
CA GLU A 675 -19.42 -2.45 -5.42
C GLU A 675 -19.01 -3.74 -4.70
N SER A 676 -17.78 -3.78 -4.20
CA SER A 676 -17.21 -4.87 -3.42
C SER A 676 -16.28 -4.32 -2.35
N CYS A 677 -15.90 -5.15 -1.39
CA CYS A 677 -14.94 -4.72 -0.37
C CYS A 677 -13.50 -4.74 -0.88
N LEU A 678 -12.69 -3.76 -0.45
CA LEU A 678 -11.26 -3.71 -0.72
C LEU A 678 -10.58 -4.98 -0.18
N ALA A 679 -9.99 -5.75 -1.09
CA ALA A 679 -9.25 -6.96 -0.77
C ALA A 679 -7.74 -6.69 -0.65
N GLY A 680 -7.11 -7.30 0.36
CA GLY A 680 -5.67 -7.19 0.58
C GLY A 680 -5.29 -6.05 1.51
N VAL A 681 -4.01 -6.08 1.93
CA VAL A 681 -3.35 -4.97 2.61
C VAL A 681 -2.54 -4.19 1.59
N TRP A 682 -2.79 -2.89 1.49
CA TRP A 682 -2.05 -2.00 0.60
C TRP A 682 -1.11 -1.13 1.42
N ARG A 683 0.12 -0.96 0.93
CA ARG A 683 1.14 -0.17 1.61
C ARG A 683 1.71 0.89 0.69
N ARG A 684 1.94 2.07 1.23
CA ARG A 684 2.70 3.13 0.56
C ARG A 684 4.02 3.34 1.29
N VAL A 685 5.13 3.23 0.56
CA VAL A 685 6.49 3.37 1.12
C VAL A 685 7.29 4.38 0.32
N ARG A 686 8.27 4.98 0.99
CA ARG A 686 9.27 5.83 0.33
C ARG A 686 10.28 4.94 -0.41
N VAL A 687 10.57 5.26 -1.67
CA VAL A 687 11.57 4.55 -2.49
C VAL A 687 12.88 5.34 -2.44
N PRO A 688 13.94 4.78 -1.85
CA PRO A 688 15.26 5.39 -1.90
C PRO A 688 15.76 5.40 -3.36
N ASP A 689 16.33 6.52 -3.81
CA ASP A 689 17.17 6.61 -5.01
C ASP A 689 16.50 6.60 -6.40
N GLN A 690 15.29 7.14 -6.54
CA GLN A 690 14.73 7.45 -7.88
C GLN A 690 14.88 8.93 -8.24
N THR A 691 15.96 9.27 -8.95
CA THR A 691 16.13 10.52 -9.70
C THR A 691 15.45 10.49 -11.08
N SER A 692 14.61 9.50 -11.39
CA SER A 692 13.91 9.43 -12.69
C SER A 692 12.67 10.32 -12.70
N ARG A 693 12.38 10.87 -13.88
CA ARG A 693 11.35 11.88 -14.16
C ARG A 693 9.90 11.40 -14.05
N GLU A 694 9.64 10.19 -13.55
CA GLU A 694 8.29 9.61 -13.44
C GLU A 694 8.01 9.15 -11.99
N GLY A 695 7.29 9.98 -11.22
CA GLY A 695 6.70 9.59 -9.93
C GLY A 695 7.65 9.55 -8.74
N LYS A 696 8.10 10.73 -8.27
CA LYS A 696 9.15 10.87 -7.25
C LYS A 696 8.81 10.23 -5.89
N GLY A 697 9.72 9.39 -5.40
CA GLY A 697 9.93 9.08 -3.98
C GLY A 697 8.93 8.17 -3.28
N TRP A 698 7.74 7.89 -3.83
CA TRP A 698 6.72 7.08 -3.16
C TRP A 698 6.09 6.05 -4.08
N ARG A 699 5.89 4.83 -3.57
CA ARG A 699 5.28 3.73 -4.32
C ARG A 699 4.24 3.00 -3.50
N TRP A 700 3.14 2.64 -4.16
CA TRP A 700 2.15 1.71 -3.63
C TRP A 700 2.56 0.27 -3.94
N GLU A 701 2.38 -0.62 -2.97
CA GLU A 701 2.58 -2.06 -3.12
C GLU A 701 1.45 -2.80 -2.40
N LYS A 702 1.00 -3.90 -2.99
CA LYS A 702 0.06 -4.81 -2.33
C LYS A 702 0.86 -5.85 -1.56
N ILE A 703 0.66 -5.92 -0.25
CA ILE A 703 1.39 -6.84 0.63
C ILE A 703 0.78 -8.25 0.51
N GLU A 704 1.63 -9.28 0.51
CA GLU A 704 1.19 -10.67 0.58
C GLU A 704 0.59 -10.98 1.94
N GLU A 705 -0.60 -11.57 1.98
CA GLU A 705 -1.28 -11.92 3.23
C GLU A 705 -0.76 -13.26 3.75
N GLY A 706 -0.09 -13.23 4.90
CA GLY A 706 0.38 -14.42 5.60
C GLY A 706 -0.78 -15.11 6.29
N ARG A 707 -0.94 -16.42 6.06
CA ARG A 707 -1.91 -17.24 6.80
C ARG A 707 -1.53 -17.23 8.28
N GLY A 708 -2.41 -16.71 9.13
CA GLY A 708 -2.21 -16.64 10.59
C GLY A 708 -1.91 -18.00 11.23
N VAL A 709 -1.32 -17.95 12.43
CA VAL A 709 -0.74 -19.10 13.13
C VAL A 709 -1.63 -19.45 14.31
N GLY A 710 -2.07 -20.70 14.36
CA GLY A 710 -2.81 -21.25 15.49
C GLY A 710 -3.72 -22.39 15.06
N ARG A 711 -3.25 -23.63 15.20
CA ARG A 711 -4.07 -24.84 15.06
C ARG A 711 -4.10 -25.56 16.40
N THR A 712 -5.30 -25.68 16.98
CA THR A 712 -5.68 -26.83 17.81
C THR A 712 -6.82 -27.53 17.08
N LEU A 713 -6.81 -28.87 17.06
CA LEU A 713 -7.59 -29.76 16.19
C LEU A 713 -9.14 -29.71 16.37
N VAL A 714 -9.69 -28.74 17.11
CA VAL A 714 -11.13 -28.61 17.36
C VAL A 714 -11.78 -27.54 16.47
N GLU A 715 -11.01 -26.71 15.76
CA GLU A 715 -11.52 -25.50 15.08
C GLU A 715 -11.56 -25.55 13.55
N GLU A 716 -11.38 -26.74 12.95
CA GLU A 716 -11.54 -26.93 11.49
C GLU A 716 -12.98 -26.67 10.99
N ALA A 717 -13.94 -26.42 11.88
CA ALA A 717 -15.31 -26.05 11.54
C ALA A 717 -15.54 -24.55 11.29
N ARG A 718 -14.54 -23.65 11.47
CA ARG A 718 -14.73 -22.17 11.34
C ARG A 718 -13.65 -21.43 10.52
N GLY A 719 -13.05 -22.12 9.54
CA GLY A 719 -11.83 -21.72 8.82
C GLY A 719 -11.81 -20.37 8.09
N VAL A 720 -11.42 -19.29 8.79
CA VAL A 720 -10.92 -18.05 8.16
C VAL A 720 -9.62 -17.59 8.86
N THR A 721 -8.54 -17.43 8.10
CA THR A 721 -7.18 -17.08 8.59
C THR A 721 -6.81 -15.61 8.39
N ILE A 722 -7.70 -14.84 7.77
CA ILE A 722 -7.59 -13.41 7.45
C ILE A 722 -8.97 -12.78 7.69
N PRO A 723 -9.08 -11.48 8.01
CA PRO A 723 -10.39 -10.83 8.13
C PRO A 723 -11.12 -10.82 6.79
N GLU A 724 -12.42 -11.07 6.81
CA GLU A 724 -13.26 -10.88 5.62
C GLU A 724 -13.24 -9.41 5.16
N GLY A 725 -13.34 -9.21 3.84
CA GLY A 725 -13.46 -7.88 3.24
C GLY A 725 -14.67 -7.15 3.83
N ARG A 726 -14.47 -5.89 4.22
CA ARG A 726 -15.47 -5.10 4.94
C ARG A 726 -15.38 -3.61 4.70
N PHE A 727 -16.47 -2.91 4.93
CA PHE A 727 -16.55 -1.45 4.92
C PHE A 727 -17.23 -0.92 6.19
N ALA A 728 -17.20 0.41 6.38
CA ALA A 728 -17.69 1.06 7.60
C ALA A 728 -17.09 0.47 8.91
N ALA A 729 -15.93 -0.17 8.81
CA ALA A 729 -15.12 -0.61 9.93
C ALA A 729 -14.25 0.54 10.44
N GLN A 730 -13.66 0.35 11.62
CA GLN A 730 -12.70 1.27 12.18
C GLN A 730 -11.35 0.60 12.41
N VAL A 731 -10.30 1.36 12.16
CA VAL A 731 -8.91 0.91 12.28
C VAL A 731 -8.16 1.84 13.22
N VAL A 732 -7.30 1.28 14.08
CA VAL A 732 -6.43 2.02 14.99
C VAL A 732 -5.01 1.43 14.93
N HIS A 733 -4.00 2.29 14.88
CA HIS A 733 -2.59 1.88 14.88
C HIS A 733 -1.93 2.10 16.25
N ASP A 734 -1.18 1.10 16.71
CA ASP A 734 -0.28 1.20 17.86
C ASP A 734 1.17 1.39 17.36
N PRO A 735 1.73 2.61 17.43
CA PRO A 735 3.11 2.85 17.00
C PRO A 735 4.15 2.16 17.88
N LEU A 736 3.86 1.91 19.17
CA LEU A 736 4.81 1.26 20.09
C LEU A 736 5.00 -0.22 19.78
N ARG A 737 3.91 -0.89 19.40
CA ARG A 737 3.93 -2.32 19.02
C ARG A 737 4.07 -2.53 17.52
N ARG A 738 3.88 -1.47 16.72
CA ARG A 738 3.79 -1.49 15.25
C ARG A 738 2.73 -2.48 14.77
N GLU A 739 1.57 -2.40 15.42
CA GLU A 739 0.42 -3.27 15.20
C GLU A 739 -0.80 -2.43 14.84
N THR A 740 -1.62 -2.93 13.92
CA THR A 740 -2.85 -2.27 13.48
C THR A 740 -4.04 -3.13 13.85
N TYR A 741 -5.04 -2.52 14.48
CA TYR A 741 -6.22 -3.20 15.00
C TYR A 741 -7.45 -2.78 14.19
N ILE A 742 -8.29 -3.76 13.85
CA ILE A 742 -9.55 -3.55 13.15
C ILE A 742 -10.69 -4.20 13.93
N PHE A 743 -11.82 -3.51 14.01
CA PHE A 743 -13.03 -4.02 14.63
C PHE A 743 -14.25 -3.72 13.76
N GLY A 744 -15.17 -4.68 13.76
CA GLY A 744 -16.51 -4.57 13.18
C GLY A 744 -16.52 -4.26 11.68
N GLY A 745 -17.58 -3.58 11.24
CA GLY A 745 -17.86 -3.30 9.82
C GLY A 745 -18.95 -4.19 9.22
N HIS A 746 -19.26 -3.94 7.96
CA HIS A 746 -20.19 -4.73 7.16
C HIS A 746 -19.41 -5.56 6.13
N PRO A 747 -19.64 -6.89 6.05
CA PRO A 747 -18.96 -7.75 5.08
C PRO A 747 -19.63 -7.74 3.71
N ASP A 748 -18.93 -8.25 2.70
CA ASP A 748 -19.46 -8.44 1.34
C ASP A 748 -20.32 -9.74 1.24
N VAL A 749 -21.47 -9.79 1.92
CA VAL A 749 -22.34 -10.99 1.96
C VAL A 749 -23.67 -10.77 1.24
N HIS A 750 -23.91 -11.57 0.20
CA HIS A 750 -25.21 -11.61 -0.48
C HIS A 750 -26.28 -12.28 0.42
N GLY A 751 -27.30 -11.52 0.83
CA GLY A 751 -28.53 -12.06 1.45
C GLY A 751 -28.87 -11.58 2.86
N SER A 752 -28.03 -10.78 3.52
CA SER A 752 -28.37 -10.13 4.80
C SER A 752 -27.79 -8.71 4.85
N VAL A 753 -28.61 -7.73 4.50
CA VAL A 753 -28.24 -6.29 4.46
C VAL A 753 -27.85 -5.76 5.86
N ASP A 754 -28.40 -6.38 6.90
CA ASP A 754 -28.26 -5.92 8.27
C ASP A 754 -27.15 -6.64 9.06
N HIS A 755 -26.48 -7.63 8.47
CA HIS A 755 -25.40 -8.33 9.18
C HIS A 755 -24.24 -7.38 9.50
N ARG A 756 -23.78 -7.38 10.76
CA ARG A 756 -22.65 -6.59 11.21
C ARG A 756 -21.65 -7.47 11.96
N LEU A 757 -20.37 -7.24 11.68
CA LEU A 757 -19.29 -8.01 12.29
C LEU A 757 -18.95 -7.47 13.68
N SER A 758 -18.57 -8.36 14.58
CA SER A 758 -18.10 -8.08 15.95
C SER A 758 -16.70 -8.63 16.21
N ASP A 759 -16.02 -9.15 15.18
CA ASP A 759 -14.68 -9.68 15.30
C ASP A 759 -13.64 -8.56 15.46
N MET A 760 -12.58 -8.86 16.21
CA MET A 760 -11.42 -7.99 16.38
C MET A 760 -10.20 -8.70 15.79
N TRP A 761 -9.44 -7.99 14.97
CA TRP A 761 -8.21 -8.53 14.40
C TRP A 761 -7.03 -7.60 14.64
N ARG A 762 -5.86 -8.21 14.73
CA ARG A 762 -4.56 -7.56 14.77
C ARG A 762 -3.79 -7.89 13.49
N LEU A 763 -3.23 -6.86 12.88
CA LEU A 763 -2.31 -6.91 11.75
C LEU A 763 -0.91 -6.52 12.21
N LYS A 764 0.08 -7.33 11.83
CA LYS A 764 1.50 -6.99 11.93
C LYS A 764 2.15 -7.12 10.55
N ILE A 765 2.80 -6.06 10.09
CA ILE A 765 3.59 -6.08 8.85
C ILE A 765 4.99 -6.60 9.20
N ILE A 766 5.38 -7.71 8.58
CA ILE A 766 6.68 -8.34 8.77
C ILE A 766 7.53 -8.04 7.56
N GLU A 767 8.65 -7.37 7.79
CA GLU A 767 9.62 -7.02 6.77
C GLU A 767 10.61 -8.17 6.51
N PRO A 768 11.14 -8.29 5.28
CA PRO A 768 12.27 -9.19 5.04
C PRO A 768 13.46 -8.78 5.90
N SER A 769 14.14 -9.76 6.49
CA SER A 769 15.31 -9.52 7.33
C SER A 769 16.47 -10.47 7.02
N PRO A 770 17.73 -10.05 7.21
CA PRO A 770 18.89 -10.93 7.07
C PRO A 770 18.86 -12.10 8.06
N ASP A 771 18.30 -11.89 9.25
CA ASP A 771 18.08 -12.91 10.27
C ASP A 771 17.18 -14.04 9.76
N GLU A 772 16.07 -13.68 9.13
CA GLU A 772 15.14 -14.65 8.58
C GLU A 772 15.76 -15.42 7.40
N ALA A 773 16.51 -14.74 6.54
CA ALA A 773 17.24 -15.37 5.46
C ALA A 773 18.28 -16.38 5.96
N LEU A 774 19.02 -16.03 7.02
CA LEU A 774 19.96 -16.93 7.70
C LEU A 774 19.24 -18.14 8.30
N ARG A 775 18.11 -17.94 8.99
CA ARG A 775 17.30 -19.03 9.55
C ARG A 775 16.85 -19.99 8.45
N MET A 776 16.31 -19.48 7.35
CA MET A 776 15.87 -20.29 6.21
C MET A 776 17.05 -21.08 5.60
N ALA A 777 18.22 -20.45 5.43
CA ALA A 777 19.42 -21.14 4.95
C ALA A 777 19.84 -22.28 5.90
N LYS A 778 19.83 -22.04 7.22
CA LYS A 778 20.11 -23.06 8.24
C LYS A 778 19.07 -24.19 8.21
N PHE A 779 17.80 -23.87 8.03
CA PHE A 779 16.74 -24.87 7.88
C PHE A 779 17.03 -25.82 6.71
N LEU A 780 17.44 -25.31 5.55
CA LEU A 780 17.82 -26.14 4.40
C LEU A 780 19.02 -27.05 4.71
N VAL A 781 20.07 -26.51 5.33
CA VAL A 781 21.27 -27.26 5.73
C VAL A 781 20.93 -28.37 6.72
N ARG A 782 20.20 -28.04 7.79
CA ARG A 782 19.80 -29.01 8.81
C ARG A 782 18.86 -30.07 8.26
N LYS A 783 17.96 -29.70 7.34
CA LYS A 783 17.04 -30.63 6.70
C LYS A 783 17.79 -31.65 5.83
N GLN A 784 18.79 -31.23 5.06
CA GLN A 784 19.62 -32.16 4.29
C GLN A 784 20.44 -33.08 5.20
N ARG A 785 21.06 -32.52 6.26
CA ARG A 785 21.76 -33.33 7.27
C ARG A 785 20.85 -34.41 7.86
N PHE A 786 19.59 -34.07 8.15
CA PHE A 786 18.62 -35.04 8.65
C PHE A 786 18.34 -36.17 7.64
N TYR A 787 18.19 -35.88 6.35
CA TYR A 787 18.01 -36.93 5.34
C TYR A 787 19.21 -37.88 5.27
N GLU A 788 20.43 -37.35 5.36
CA GLU A 788 21.65 -38.17 5.39
C GLU A 788 21.75 -38.99 6.68
N LEU A 789 21.37 -38.43 7.83
CA LEU A 789 21.31 -39.16 9.10
C LEU A 789 20.33 -40.35 9.03
N CYS A 790 19.19 -40.20 8.35
CA CYS A 790 18.25 -41.32 8.16
C CYS A 790 18.85 -42.49 7.37
N GLN A 791 19.91 -42.25 6.57
CA GLN A 791 20.56 -43.29 5.77
C GLN A 791 21.83 -43.85 6.44
N THR A 792 22.47 -43.07 7.32
CA THR A 792 23.83 -43.36 7.82
C THR A 792 23.92 -43.60 9.33
N ALA A 793 22.90 -43.20 10.10
CA ALA A 793 22.89 -43.29 11.55
C ALA A 793 21.65 -44.04 12.05
N PRO A 794 21.71 -44.62 13.28
CA PRO A 794 20.54 -45.22 13.91
C PRO A 794 19.35 -44.26 13.99
N THR A 795 18.15 -44.77 13.71
CA THR A 795 16.90 -43.99 13.61
C THR A 795 16.63 -43.12 14.85
N VAL A 796 17.07 -43.56 16.03
CA VAL A 796 16.92 -42.80 17.29
C VAL A 796 17.71 -41.48 17.28
N ILE A 797 18.90 -41.46 16.67
CA ILE A 797 19.75 -40.26 16.55
C ILE A 797 19.10 -39.28 15.57
N ALA A 798 18.63 -39.79 14.43
CA ALA A 798 17.92 -38.97 13.44
C ALA A 798 16.63 -38.36 14.04
N LEU A 799 15.87 -39.13 14.85
CA LEU A 799 14.69 -38.63 15.54
C LEU A 799 15.03 -37.54 16.57
N GLN A 800 16.09 -37.73 17.36
CA GLN A 800 16.54 -36.72 18.33
C GLN A 800 16.96 -35.43 17.63
N TYR A 801 17.68 -35.54 16.52
CA TYR A 801 18.06 -34.39 15.69
C TYR A 801 16.85 -33.68 15.09
N LEU A 802 15.83 -34.43 14.64
CA LEU A 802 14.59 -33.84 14.13
C LEU A 802 13.85 -33.03 15.20
N GLN A 803 13.80 -33.54 16.43
CA GLN A 803 13.06 -32.96 17.54
C GLN A 803 13.75 -31.73 18.13
N ASN A 804 15.08 -31.73 18.22
CA ASN A 804 15.84 -30.65 18.85
C ASN A 804 16.42 -29.72 17.78
N ASP A 805 17.34 -30.22 16.96
CA ASP A 805 18.12 -29.36 16.07
C ASP A 805 17.33 -28.84 14.86
N LEU A 806 16.57 -29.69 14.17
CA LEU A 806 15.81 -29.24 12.99
C LEU A 806 14.58 -28.42 13.39
N SER A 807 13.86 -28.83 14.45
CA SER A 807 12.67 -28.12 14.92
C SER A 807 12.97 -26.67 15.34
N ASP A 808 14.16 -26.41 15.89
CA ASP A 808 14.58 -25.09 16.39
C ASP A 808 14.72 -24.02 15.30
N VAL A 809 14.98 -24.42 14.05
CA VAL A 809 15.14 -23.49 12.91
C VAL A 809 13.92 -23.44 12.00
N VAL A 810 12.85 -24.17 12.32
CA VAL A 810 11.61 -24.21 11.53
C VAL A 810 10.69 -23.09 11.96
N ASP A 811 10.20 -22.32 11.01
CA ASP A 811 9.04 -21.46 11.28
C ASP A 811 7.77 -22.33 11.29
N HIS A 812 7.39 -22.83 12.48
CA HIS A 812 6.15 -23.60 12.68
C HIS A 812 4.88 -22.78 12.41
N SER A 813 5.07 -21.47 12.23
CA SER A 813 4.06 -20.51 11.87
C SER A 813 3.80 -20.52 10.34
N SER A 814 4.81 -20.88 9.54
CA SER A 814 4.70 -21.02 8.09
C SER A 814 4.08 -22.37 7.70
N PRO A 815 2.94 -22.40 6.96
CA PRO A 815 2.32 -23.66 6.54
C PRO A 815 3.21 -24.51 5.62
N SER A 816 3.99 -23.87 4.74
CA SER A 816 4.88 -24.53 3.79
C SER A 816 6.07 -25.18 4.49
N GLU A 817 6.71 -24.46 5.42
CA GLU A 817 7.80 -24.99 6.22
C GLU A 817 7.33 -26.07 7.17
N SER A 818 6.21 -25.87 7.86
CA SER A 818 5.61 -26.89 8.72
C SER A 818 5.26 -28.16 7.94
N ALA A 819 4.77 -28.04 6.71
CA ALA A 819 4.53 -29.18 5.83
C ALA A 819 5.84 -29.85 5.36
N SER A 820 6.89 -29.07 5.11
CA SER A 820 8.24 -29.56 4.81
C SER A 820 8.84 -30.33 5.99
N PHE A 821 8.72 -29.80 7.21
CA PHE A 821 9.15 -30.43 8.45
C PHE A 821 8.38 -31.73 8.73
N ARG A 822 7.04 -31.73 8.63
CA ARG A 822 6.25 -32.96 8.78
C ARG A 822 6.62 -34.04 7.75
N ARG A 823 6.99 -33.66 6.52
CA ARG A 823 7.47 -34.61 5.50
C ARG A 823 8.79 -35.29 5.88
N CYS A 824 9.59 -34.70 6.78
CA CYS A 824 10.82 -35.34 7.27
C CYS A 824 10.53 -36.63 8.04
N MET A 825 9.39 -36.72 8.74
CA MET A 825 8.95 -37.97 9.39
C MET A 825 8.79 -39.12 8.41
N ALA A 826 8.31 -38.86 7.18
CA ALA A 826 8.15 -39.91 6.18
C ALA A 826 9.50 -40.52 5.76
N ALA A 827 10.56 -39.72 5.70
CA ALA A 827 11.91 -40.20 5.41
C ALA A 827 12.49 -41.02 6.57
N LEU A 828 12.23 -40.62 7.82
CA LEU A 828 12.61 -41.42 8.99
C LEU A 828 11.96 -42.82 8.96
N LEU A 829 10.67 -42.88 8.64
CA LEU A 829 9.92 -44.13 8.55
C LEU A 829 10.34 -45.01 7.36
N SER A 830 10.98 -44.40 6.36
CA SER A 830 11.49 -45.07 5.16
C SER A 830 12.99 -45.37 5.26
N ALA A 831 13.60 -45.17 6.43
CA ALA A 831 15.01 -45.48 6.68
C ALA A 831 15.31 -46.98 6.45
N PRO A 832 16.52 -47.34 5.98
CA PRO A 832 16.90 -48.73 5.77
C PRO A 832 16.70 -49.57 7.04
N PRO A 833 16.19 -50.83 6.96
CA PRO A 833 15.94 -51.65 8.14
C PRO A 833 17.17 -51.84 9.04
N LEU A 834 18.36 -51.83 8.46
CA LEU A 834 19.65 -51.92 9.16
C LEU A 834 19.91 -50.76 10.15
N MET A 835 19.21 -49.63 10.00
CA MET A 835 19.31 -48.48 10.89
C MET A 835 18.35 -48.57 12.09
N ASN A 836 17.43 -49.55 12.09
CA ASN A 836 16.50 -49.76 13.18
C ASN A 836 17.13 -50.63 14.27
N VAL A 837 17.14 -50.12 15.50
CA VAL A 837 17.81 -50.74 16.67
C VAL A 837 17.23 -52.12 17.02
N ASP A 838 16.01 -52.42 16.58
CA ASP A 838 15.28 -53.66 16.88
C ASP A 838 15.55 -54.82 15.89
N VAL A 839 16.37 -54.60 14.85
CA VAL A 839 16.71 -55.66 13.88
C VAL A 839 17.91 -56.46 14.41
N SER A 840 17.70 -57.75 14.69
CA SER A 840 18.77 -58.68 15.07
C SER A 840 19.83 -58.73 13.96
N LEU A 841 21.09 -58.43 14.30
CA LEU A 841 22.27 -58.43 13.42
C LEU A 841 22.70 -59.86 12.98
N ASP A 842 21.75 -60.73 12.67
CA ASP A 842 22.00 -62.07 12.13
C ASP A 842 21.82 -62.06 10.60
N ALA A 843 22.81 -61.51 9.91
CA ALA A 843 23.13 -61.87 8.53
C ALA A 843 24.52 -61.30 8.19
N SER A 844 25.31 -62.09 7.48
CA SER A 844 26.52 -61.66 6.78
C SER A 844 26.21 -60.49 5.83
N VAL A 845 26.25 -59.25 6.33
CA VAL A 845 26.15 -58.05 5.51
C VAL A 845 27.50 -57.89 4.82
N GLU A 846 27.56 -58.19 3.52
CA GLU A 846 28.72 -57.89 2.71
C GLU A 846 28.98 -56.38 2.76
N LEU A 847 30.21 -55.99 3.12
CA LEU A 847 30.64 -54.60 3.08
C LEU A 847 30.45 -54.08 1.64
N PRO A 848 29.86 -52.89 1.45
CA PRO A 848 29.63 -52.35 0.13
C PRO A 848 30.94 -52.31 -0.66
N SER A 849 30.87 -52.80 -1.89
CA SER A 849 31.99 -52.83 -2.82
C SER A 849 32.53 -51.42 -3.05
N ARG A 850 33.78 -51.31 -3.48
CA ARG A 850 34.40 -50.00 -3.78
C ARG A 850 33.57 -49.19 -4.79
N ALA A 851 32.98 -49.86 -5.78
CA ALA A 851 32.12 -49.23 -6.77
C ALA A 851 30.82 -48.67 -6.16
N GLU A 852 30.18 -49.38 -5.24
CA GLU A 852 28.98 -48.89 -4.54
C GLU A 852 29.28 -47.69 -3.63
N LYS A 853 30.43 -47.69 -2.96
CA LYS A 853 30.89 -46.54 -2.17
C LYS A 853 31.12 -45.30 -3.02
N ASP A 854 31.71 -45.46 -4.21
CA ASP A 854 31.97 -44.36 -5.13
C ASP A 854 30.65 -43.78 -5.70
N VAL A 855 29.64 -44.62 -5.95
CA VAL A 855 28.30 -44.18 -6.39
C VAL A 855 27.57 -43.42 -5.29
N LEU A 856 27.58 -43.93 -4.04
CA LEU A 856 26.95 -43.25 -2.90
C LEU A 856 27.62 -41.90 -2.61
N ALA A 857 28.95 -41.82 -2.70
CA ALA A 857 29.68 -40.57 -2.52
C ALA A 857 29.34 -39.54 -3.63
N ALA A 858 29.15 -40.01 -4.87
CA ALA A 858 28.73 -39.16 -5.98
C ALA A 858 27.29 -38.65 -5.83
N GLU A 859 26.38 -39.48 -5.32
CA GLU A 859 25.00 -39.08 -5.04
C GLU A 859 24.93 -38.06 -3.90
N ALA A 860 25.65 -38.31 -2.80
CA ALA A 860 25.78 -37.36 -1.70
C ALA A 860 26.37 -36.02 -2.17
N TYR A 861 27.41 -36.04 -3.00
CA TYR A 861 27.95 -34.82 -3.62
C TYR A 861 26.87 -34.06 -4.39
N ARG A 862 26.07 -34.75 -5.21
CA ARG A 862 25.03 -34.14 -6.04
C ARG A 862 23.93 -33.49 -5.20
N GLU A 863 23.45 -34.17 -4.15
CA GLU A 863 22.43 -33.63 -3.24
C GLU A 863 22.96 -32.42 -2.47
N ARG A 864 24.17 -32.52 -1.92
CA ARG A 864 24.81 -31.41 -1.19
C ARG A 864 25.12 -30.23 -2.11
N HIS A 865 25.52 -30.47 -3.36
CA HIS A 865 25.76 -29.41 -4.34
C HIS A 865 24.46 -28.68 -4.69
N ARG A 866 23.36 -29.44 -4.87
CA ARG A 866 22.03 -28.86 -5.10
C ARG A 866 21.58 -28.00 -3.90
N LEU A 867 21.79 -28.49 -2.68
CA LEU A 867 21.55 -27.71 -1.47
C LEU A 867 22.38 -26.41 -1.46
N TRP A 868 23.67 -26.49 -1.80
CA TRP A 868 24.54 -25.32 -1.84
C TRP A 868 24.04 -24.27 -2.86
N GLU A 869 23.59 -24.69 -4.03
CA GLU A 869 22.97 -23.78 -5.01
C GLU A 869 21.70 -23.13 -4.47
N GLU A 870 20.83 -23.91 -3.79
CA GLU A 870 19.62 -23.40 -3.14
C GLU A 870 19.95 -22.37 -2.06
N VAL A 871 20.95 -22.64 -1.20
CA VAL A 871 21.45 -21.69 -0.19
C VAL A 871 22.07 -20.45 -0.83
N CYS A 872 22.75 -20.58 -1.97
CA CYS A 872 23.33 -19.43 -2.67
C CYS A 872 22.26 -18.51 -3.29
N THR A 873 21.00 -18.96 -3.45
CA THR A 873 19.91 -18.08 -3.89
C THR A 873 19.60 -16.99 -2.86
N PHE A 874 19.98 -17.17 -1.60
CA PHE A 874 19.84 -16.14 -0.56
C PHE A 874 20.87 -15.01 -0.71
N PHE A 875 21.98 -15.25 -1.43
CA PHE A 875 23.10 -14.31 -1.55
C PHE A 875 23.00 -13.43 -2.81
N PRO A 876 23.53 -12.21 -2.81
CA PRO A 876 23.58 -11.36 -3.99
C PRO A 876 24.18 -12.07 -5.20
N SER A 877 23.68 -11.75 -6.40
CA SER A 877 24.18 -12.38 -7.63
C SER A 877 25.67 -12.12 -7.86
N GLU A 878 26.19 -11.01 -7.33
CA GLU A 878 27.62 -10.72 -7.33
C GLU A 878 28.49 -11.59 -6.39
N GLU A 879 27.90 -12.34 -5.46
CA GLU A 879 28.68 -13.17 -4.51
C GLU A 879 28.78 -14.63 -4.95
N ARG A 880 27.87 -15.08 -5.85
CA ARG A 880 27.73 -16.47 -6.28
C ARG A 880 28.32 -16.75 -7.66
N GLN A 881 28.56 -18.03 -7.96
CA GLN A 881 28.89 -18.50 -9.31
C GLN A 881 27.73 -18.21 -10.28
N PRO A 882 27.96 -18.06 -11.60
CA PRO A 882 26.88 -17.82 -12.55
C PRO A 882 25.88 -18.99 -12.56
N GLU A 883 24.61 -18.67 -12.78
CA GLU A 883 23.61 -19.69 -13.07
C GLU A 883 23.92 -20.27 -14.46
N GLU A 884 24.03 -21.59 -14.53
CA GLU A 884 24.24 -22.26 -15.81
C GLU A 884 22.93 -22.24 -16.61
N ASP A 885 22.91 -21.43 -17.64
CA ASP A 885 22.02 -21.64 -18.78
C ASP A 885 22.78 -22.46 -19.84
N LEU A 886 22.28 -23.66 -20.12
CA LEU A 886 22.86 -24.56 -21.11
C LEU A 886 22.79 -23.97 -22.53
N GLU A 887 21.80 -23.11 -22.81
CA GLU A 887 21.74 -22.39 -24.07
C GLU A 887 22.90 -21.39 -24.18
N ASP A 888 23.13 -20.59 -23.14
CA ASP A 888 24.22 -19.62 -23.10
C ASP A 888 25.59 -20.29 -23.18
N THR A 889 25.76 -21.42 -22.48
CA THR A 889 26.99 -22.21 -22.52
C THR A 889 27.25 -22.77 -23.93
N SER A 890 26.21 -23.27 -24.60
CA SER A 890 26.31 -23.79 -25.98
C SER A 890 26.60 -22.67 -27.01
N ARG A 891 26.00 -21.49 -26.83
CA ARG A 891 26.25 -20.28 -27.64
C ARG A 891 27.70 -19.81 -27.47
N LEU A 892 28.20 -19.78 -26.24
CA LEU A 892 29.54 -19.29 -25.91
C LEU A 892 30.66 -20.26 -26.33
N LEU A 893 30.46 -21.57 -26.19
CA LEU A 893 31.46 -22.59 -26.59
C LEU A 893 31.68 -22.67 -28.11
N ARG A 894 30.65 -22.47 -28.93
CA ARG A 894 30.77 -22.47 -30.40
C ARG A 894 31.54 -21.26 -30.94
N VAL A 895 31.51 -20.13 -30.22
CA VAL A 895 32.34 -18.95 -30.55
C VAL A 895 33.81 -19.20 -30.18
N TRP A 896 34.08 -19.96 -29.12
CA TRP A 896 35.43 -20.39 -28.76
C TRP A 896 36.06 -21.25 -29.86
N GLN A 897 35.29 -22.14 -30.50
CA GLN A 897 35.74 -22.89 -31.69
C GLN A 897 36.07 -21.99 -32.90
N MET A 898 35.47 -20.79 -33.02
CA MET A 898 35.74 -19.86 -34.13
C MET A 898 36.92 -18.92 -33.87
N THR A 899 37.31 -18.72 -32.61
CA THR A 899 38.47 -17.89 -32.21
C THR A 899 39.69 -18.70 -31.82
N GLY A 900 39.56 -20.02 -31.73
CA GLY A 900 40.67 -20.94 -31.62
C GLY A 900 41.64 -20.75 -32.78
N LYS A 901 42.69 -19.94 -32.55
CA LYS A 901 43.99 -20.23 -33.15
C LYS A 901 44.20 -21.72 -32.93
N ARG A 902 44.38 -22.46 -34.03
CA ARG A 902 44.97 -23.80 -33.98
C ARG A 902 46.19 -23.71 -33.07
N CYS A 903 46.09 -24.26 -31.86
CA CYS A 903 47.26 -24.77 -31.18
C CYS A 903 47.77 -25.97 -31.98
#